data_AF-J4D8J7-F1
#
_entry.id   AF-J4D8J7-F1
#
_cell.length_a   1.000
_cell.length_b   1.000
_cell.length_c   1.000
_cell.angle_alpha   90.00
_cell.angle_beta   90.00
_cell.angle_gamma   90.00
#
_symmetry.space_group_name_H-M   'P 1'
#
loop_
_entity.id
_entity.type
_entity.pdbx_description
1 polymer ?
#
loop_
_entity_poly.entity_id
_entity_poly.type
_entity_poly.pdbx_seq_one_letter_code
_entity_poly.pdbx_strand_id
1 'polypeptide(L)'
;MKLPFLLNTVSQCSSPKEVEEVFNKVLRALPSLDGNTVSNCLNILSKKEINHPKVYWSRTAEVLTEKCTKNINNNTVLSNYEVRQVCIILNAFAKVDHLSAKLIEESTKIITKQIRDLHTRDISNVIHSLGKLNQISPLTKIINKLFKLGEHRDNDYEKIVKTIEECNEQDFSMLLRVFLLNSENLELDKITKKLLKSISDKYDHLSDQTLAILANALANYGRDDSKTLSVLAPIITHRLRRGHFTPQCVAQISNGYAKLKNREEELFTAVSERVVRDAGMFSARCISNVLNAFSKLSIFKRELFMASMPQLENNVEAMTPQCIGNVINSYSKFVKEFEPQVLISFFNKLIEALLKWEDFGAFIGQNYANILNGVSKLHMRVSTRGNIEDPRVREEGVIGVDMEPGSDDASAPDNGVAAVEAGDIGVSDDDTADVGTGDVKTIIGSKHEELKVYALFRKLSNPITKIVDDLNHLDVLLIANSMSRCRVLDESLLRRLLVKLKAHGKKYKTPEKVNTINTLSILYECVSRQNYISISDRELTMSNNTTDMRVTPEQIPETKIEEEIRRYYWYFIEDFFAHQENIEHIRGLDIKLLFNSFSRCNMNMREYCDALVDKYIQLGQTSTRDLTQIVNHYGNLQMEMPTQLQEYIVRHHGGKSERTQRGESQETTRESISQVNEPIRV
;
A
#
# COMPACT_ATOMS: atom_id res chain seq x y z
N MET A 1 -8.36 6.45 47.65
CA MET A 1 -8.57 7.42 46.54
C MET A 1 -10.07 7.46 46.25
N LYS A 2 -10.74 8.62 46.27
CA LYS A 2 -12.20 8.68 46.02
C LYS A 2 -12.46 8.47 44.52
N LEU A 3 -13.37 7.55 44.18
CA LEU A 3 -13.73 7.11 42.82
C LEU A 3 -13.88 8.23 41.76
N PRO A 4 -14.51 9.38 42.05
CA PRO A 4 -14.70 10.43 41.05
C PRO A 4 -13.38 11.06 40.55
N PHE A 5 -12.34 11.10 41.40
CA PHE A 5 -11.08 11.75 41.07
C PHE A 5 -10.27 10.94 40.03
N LEU A 6 -10.27 9.60 40.15
CA LEU A 6 -9.57 8.74 39.22
C LEU A 6 -10.22 8.75 37.84
N LEU A 7 -11.56 8.65 37.77
CA LEU A 7 -12.30 8.72 36.50
C LEU A 7 -12.16 10.08 35.83
N ASN A 8 -12.19 11.18 36.60
CA ASN A 8 -11.96 12.52 36.05
C ASN A 8 -10.54 12.64 35.46
N THR A 9 -9.52 12.16 36.19
CA THR A 9 -8.12 12.15 35.71
C THR A 9 -7.98 11.33 34.42
N VAL A 10 -8.62 10.16 34.36
CA VAL A 10 -8.64 9.31 33.16
C VAL A 10 -9.37 10.00 31.99
N SER A 11 -10.44 10.74 32.25
CA SER A 11 -11.20 11.42 31.19
C SER A 11 -10.46 12.62 30.60
N GLN A 12 -9.60 13.26 31.37
CA GLN A 12 -8.86 14.46 30.96
C GLN A 12 -7.53 14.17 30.24
N CYS A 13 -7.07 12.91 30.24
CA CYS A 13 -5.80 12.58 29.59
C CYS A 13 -5.85 12.81 28.08
N SER A 14 -4.79 13.44 27.57
CA SER A 14 -4.63 13.85 26.18
C SER A 14 -3.24 13.57 25.61
N SER A 15 -2.24 13.34 26.48
CA SER A 15 -0.88 13.00 26.08
C SER A 15 -0.48 11.56 26.47
N PRO A 16 0.48 10.93 25.77
CA PRO A 16 1.01 9.62 26.16
C PRO A 16 1.53 9.60 27.60
N LYS A 17 2.25 10.65 28.03
CA LYS A 17 2.81 10.80 29.38
C LYS A 17 1.73 10.82 30.46
N GLU A 18 0.64 11.55 30.25
CA GLU A 18 -0.50 11.56 31.17
C GLU A 18 -1.14 10.18 31.31
N VAL A 19 -1.19 9.41 30.22
CA VAL A 19 -1.73 8.05 30.25
C VAL A 19 -0.83 7.09 31.00
N GLU A 20 0.49 7.23 30.89
CA GLU A 20 1.43 6.49 31.74
C GLU A 20 1.22 6.81 33.23
N GLU A 21 1.05 8.09 33.59
CA GLU A 21 0.78 8.49 34.97
C GLU A 21 -0.54 7.92 35.50
N VAL A 22 -1.58 7.93 34.67
CA VAL A 22 -2.88 7.31 34.99
C VAL A 22 -2.73 5.81 35.19
N PHE A 23 -2.04 5.10 34.29
CA PHE A 23 -1.78 3.66 34.45
C PHE A 23 -1.02 3.35 35.73
N ASN A 24 0.00 4.15 36.07
CA ASN A 24 0.74 3.98 37.32
C ASN A 24 -0.15 4.14 38.56
N LYS A 25 -1.09 5.09 38.55
CA LYS A 25 -2.08 5.27 39.62
C LYS A 25 -3.05 4.10 39.69
N VAL A 26 -3.57 3.64 38.55
CA VAL A 26 -4.50 2.51 38.45
C VAL A 26 -3.85 1.22 38.93
N LEU A 27 -2.65 0.89 38.46
CA LEU A 27 -1.92 -0.33 38.81
C LEU A 27 -1.61 -0.44 40.31
N ARG A 28 -1.25 0.67 40.96
CA ARG A 28 -1.02 0.70 42.42
C ARG A 28 -2.28 0.40 43.23
N ALA A 29 -3.44 0.79 42.73
CA ALA A 29 -4.71 0.63 43.42
C ALA A 29 -5.46 -0.66 43.02
N LEU A 30 -5.13 -1.25 41.87
CA LEU A 30 -5.91 -2.28 41.18
C LEU A 30 -6.36 -3.46 42.07
N PRO A 31 -5.54 -4.02 42.98
CA PRO A 31 -5.96 -5.13 43.84
C PRO A 31 -7.07 -4.76 44.85
N SER A 32 -7.31 -3.46 45.06
CA SER A 32 -8.29 -2.92 46.01
C SER A 32 -9.48 -2.22 45.34
N LEU A 33 -9.46 -2.11 44.01
CA LEU A 33 -10.55 -1.49 43.26
C LEU A 33 -11.65 -2.51 42.96
N ASP A 34 -12.90 -2.07 42.98
CA ASP A 34 -14.02 -2.87 42.51
C ASP A 34 -14.02 -2.96 40.97
N GLY A 35 -14.69 -3.98 40.44
CA GLY A 35 -14.72 -4.25 39.01
C GLY A 35 -15.39 -3.16 38.17
N ASN A 36 -16.34 -2.38 38.70
CA ASN A 36 -16.94 -1.24 37.99
C ASN A 36 -15.92 -0.13 37.79
N THR A 37 -15.15 0.18 38.82
CA THR A 37 -14.08 1.18 38.73
C THR A 37 -13.03 0.78 37.69
N VAL A 38 -12.55 -0.47 37.77
CA VAL A 38 -11.50 -0.96 36.87
C VAL A 38 -11.99 -1.00 35.42
N SER A 39 -13.15 -1.59 35.17
CA SER A 39 -13.71 -1.70 33.81
C SER A 39 -13.97 -0.34 33.17
N ASN A 40 -14.49 0.64 33.93
CA ASN A 40 -14.72 1.99 33.42
C ASN A 40 -13.42 2.73 33.11
N CYS A 41 -12.42 2.69 34.00
CA CYS A 41 -11.11 3.31 33.75
C CYS A 41 -10.47 2.77 32.46
N LEU A 42 -10.41 1.44 32.32
CA LEU A 42 -9.82 0.81 31.13
C LEU A 42 -10.62 1.10 29.85
N ASN A 43 -11.95 1.14 29.93
CA ASN A 43 -12.80 1.46 28.78
C ASN A 43 -12.64 2.92 28.33
N ILE A 44 -12.47 3.88 29.25
CA ILE A 44 -12.20 5.28 28.88
C ILE A 44 -10.81 5.39 28.27
N LEU A 45 -9.79 4.81 28.91
CA LEU A 45 -8.42 4.81 28.40
C LEU A 45 -8.35 4.23 26.98
N SER A 46 -8.93 3.05 26.76
CA SER A 46 -8.90 2.38 25.45
C SER A 46 -9.58 3.15 24.30
N LYS A 47 -10.40 4.16 24.60
CA LYS A 47 -11.05 5.02 23.59
C LYS A 47 -10.24 6.26 23.23
N LYS A 48 -9.13 6.52 23.93
CA LYS A 48 -8.28 7.68 23.65
C LYS A 48 -7.45 7.44 22.39
N GLU A 49 -7.46 8.42 21.47
CA GLU A 49 -6.70 8.40 20.21
C GLU A 49 -5.24 8.80 20.41
N ILE A 50 -4.55 8.06 21.28
CA ILE A 50 -3.16 8.30 21.65
C ILE A 50 -2.38 6.98 21.50
N ASN A 51 -1.06 7.06 21.43
CA ASN A 51 -0.24 5.86 21.48
C ASN A 51 -0.39 5.18 22.86
N HIS A 52 -0.78 3.91 22.86
CA HIS A 52 -1.04 3.15 24.08
C HIS A 52 0.22 2.38 24.52
N PRO A 53 0.80 2.69 25.68
CA PRO A 53 2.03 2.04 26.12
C PRO A 53 1.74 0.59 26.56
N LYS A 54 2.08 -0.37 25.67
CA LYS A 54 1.73 -1.80 25.81
C LYS A 54 2.20 -2.43 27.12
N VAL A 55 3.32 -1.95 27.69
CA VAL A 55 3.87 -2.45 28.97
C VAL A 55 2.86 -2.32 30.12
N TYR A 56 2.10 -1.22 30.18
CA TYR A 56 1.13 -1.03 31.26
C TYR A 56 -0.12 -1.89 31.08
N TRP A 57 -0.53 -2.15 29.83
CA TRP A 57 -1.59 -3.11 29.53
C TRP A 57 -1.17 -4.54 29.91
N SER A 58 0.08 -4.95 29.61
CA SER A 58 0.62 -6.24 30.04
C SER A 58 0.54 -6.39 31.56
N ARG A 59 1.07 -5.40 32.29
CA ARG A 59 1.10 -5.43 33.76
C ARG A 59 -0.30 -5.41 34.36
N THR A 60 -1.25 -4.70 33.74
CA THR A 60 -2.65 -4.71 34.16
C THR A 60 -3.25 -6.10 34.01
N ALA A 61 -3.01 -6.77 32.87
CA ALA A 61 -3.48 -8.13 32.64
C ALA A 61 -2.87 -9.15 33.64
N GLU A 62 -1.58 -9.00 33.96
CA GLU A 62 -0.91 -9.83 34.96
C GLU A 62 -1.59 -9.71 36.33
N VAL A 63 -1.80 -8.50 36.84
CA VAL A 63 -2.44 -8.30 38.16
C VAL A 63 -3.89 -8.78 38.15
N LEU A 64 -4.65 -8.57 37.07
CA LEU A 64 -6.02 -9.08 36.95
C LEU A 64 -6.11 -10.61 36.98
N THR A 65 -5.07 -11.29 36.49
CA THR A 65 -5.00 -12.75 36.39
C THR A 65 -4.19 -13.40 37.50
N GLU A 66 -3.64 -12.61 38.43
CA GLU A 66 -2.92 -13.10 39.59
C GLU A 66 -3.88 -13.75 40.59
N LYS A 67 -3.44 -14.86 41.21
CA LYS A 67 -4.24 -15.58 42.21
C LYS A 67 -4.28 -14.78 43.51
N CYS A 68 -5.47 -14.58 44.08
CA CYS A 68 -5.60 -13.92 45.38
C CYS A 68 -5.05 -14.81 46.51
N THR A 69 -3.94 -14.38 47.14
CA THR A 69 -3.30 -15.06 48.27
C THR A 69 -4.17 -15.17 49.54
N LYS A 70 -5.30 -14.45 49.59
CA LYS A 70 -6.21 -14.39 50.75
C LYS A 70 -7.50 -15.21 50.58
N ASN A 71 -7.68 -15.93 49.49
CA ASN A 71 -8.95 -16.60 49.18
C ASN A 71 -8.77 -18.13 49.06
N ILE A 72 -9.54 -18.90 49.82
CA ILE A 72 -9.44 -20.37 49.96
C ILE A 72 -9.64 -21.09 48.61
N ASN A 73 -10.29 -20.44 47.64
CA ASN A 73 -10.69 -21.03 46.37
C ASN A 73 -9.72 -20.82 45.19
N ASN A 74 -8.50 -20.28 45.40
CA ASN A 74 -7.51 -20.02 44.32
C ASN A 74 -8.04 -19.14 43.16
N ASN A 75 -9.03 -18.28 43.42
CA ASN A 75 -9.62 -17.39 42.41
C ASN A 75 -8.68 -16.22 42.06
N THR A 76 -8.71 -15.79 40.79
CA THR A 76 -8.02 -14.57 40.32
C THR A 76 -8.78 -13.31 40.73
N VAL A 77 -8.13 -12.15 40.63
CA VAL A 77 -8.81 -10.84 40.84
C VAL A 77 -10.01 -10.71 39.91
N LEU A 78 -9.84 -11.09 38.63
CA LEU A 78 -10.88 -11.05 37.61
C LEU A 78 -12.11 -11.91 37.96
N SER A 79 -11.91 -13.07 38.61
CA SER A 79 -13.00 -13.96 39.03
C SER A 79 -13.91 -13.38 40.11
N ASN A 80 -13.50 -12.28 40.77
CA ASN A 80 -14.34 -11.57 41.74
C ASN A 80 -15.21 -10.49 41.09
N TYR A 81 -15.07 -10.24 39.79
CA TYR A 81 -15.84 -9.23 39.06
C TYR A 81 -17.09 -9.83 38.43
N GLU A 82 -18.10 -8.98 38.21
CA GLU A 82 -19.29 -9.37 37.47
C GLU A 82 -18.93 -9.67 36.01
N VAL A 83 -19.62 -10.65 35.40
CA VAL A 83 -19.34 -11.07 34.03
C VAL A 83 -19.38 -9.90 33.03
N ARG A 84 -20.28 -8.92 33.24
CA ARG A 84 -20.37 -7.71 32.43
C ARG A 84 -19.10 -6.85 32.50
N GLN A 85 -18.51 -6.71 33.68
CA GLN A 85 -17.27 -5.95 33.88
C GLN A 85 -16.11 -6.67 33.17
N VAL A 86 -16.08 -8.00 33.22
CA VAL A 86 -15.11 -8.84 32.49
C VAL A 86 -15.24 -8.63 30.98
N CYS A 87 -16.47 -8.60 30.43
CA CYS A 87 -16.71 -8.28 29.01
C CYS A 87 -16.17 -6.90 28.61
N ILE A 88 -16.39 -5.88 29.44
CA ILE A 88 -15.90 -4.50 29.20
C ILE A 88 -14.36 -4.45 29.22
N ILE A 89 -13.74 -5.13 30.19
CA ILE A 89 -12.27 -5.22 30.29
C ILE A 89 -11.70 -5.89 29.04
N LEU A 90 -12.24 -7.05 28.64
CA LEU A 90 -11.79 -7.75 27.44
C LEU A 90 -11.89 -6.87 26.18
N ASN A 91 -12.98 -6.12 26.03
CA ASN A 91 -13.16 -5.18 24.92
C ASN A 91 -12.17 -4.00 24.97
N ALA A 92 -11.85 -3.49 26.16
CA ALA A 92 -10.84 -2.44 26.30
C ALA A 92 -9.46 -2.89 25.81
N PHE A 93 -9.06 -4.11 26.15
CA PHE A 93 -7.82 -4.73 25.66
C PHE A 93 -7.83 -4.93 24.14
N ALA A 94 -8.95 -5.41 23.58
CA ALA A 94 -9.10 -5.57 22.14
C ALA A 94 -9.07 -4.23 21.38
N LYS A 95 -9.59 -3.13 21.95
CA LYS A 95 -9.54 -1.80 21.32
C LYS A 95 -8.12 -1.30 21.13
N VAL A 96 -7.24 -1.52 22.09
CA VAL A 96 -5.82 -1.12 22.03
C VAL A 96 -4.90 -2.17 21.38
N ASP A 97 -5.49 -3.22 20.79
CA ASP A 97 -4.75 -4.29 20.12
C ASP A 97 -3.71 -4.96 21.04
N HIS A 98 -4.08 -5.18 22.31
CA HIS A 98 -3.23 -5.83 23.29
C HIS A 98 -3.70 -7.26 23.57
N LEU A 99 -2.85 -8.22 23.24
CA LEU A 99 -3.10 -9.64 23.45
C LEU A 99 -2.47 -10.10 24.77
N SER A 100 -3.31 -10.63 25.67
CA SER A 100 -2.86 -11.33 26.88
C SER A 100 -3.54 -12.69 26.98
N ALA A 101 -2.78 -13.75 26.72
CA ALA A 101 -3.30 -15.12 26.68
C ALA A 101 -3.99 -15.53 28.00
N LYS A 102 -3.37 -15.20 29.15
CA LYS A 102 -3.94 -15.48 30.48
C LYS A 102 -5.25 -14.74 30.70
N LEU A 103 -5.32 -13.45 30.34
CA LEU A 103 -6.53 -12.66 30.50
C LEU A 103 -7.66 -13.19 29.62
N ILE A 104 -7.35 -13.53 28.37
CA ILE A 104 -8.32 -14.11 27.43
C ILE A 104 -8.84 -15.45 27.96
N GLU A 105 -7.96 -16.33 28.44
CA GLU A 105 -8.34 -17.64 28.96
C GLU A 105 -9.28 -17.51 30.18
N GLU A 106 -8.90 -16.72 31.18
CA GLU A 106 -9.70 -16.51 32.39
C GLU A 106 -11.03 -15.80 32.09
N SER A 107 -11.00 -14.76 31.24
CA SER A 107 -12.23 -14.07 30.80
C SER A 107 -13.18 -15.04 30.10
N THR A 108 -12.65 -15.89 29.21
CA THR A 108 -13.45 -16.87 28.47
C THR A 108 -14.08 -17.90 29.42
N LYS A 109 -13.34 -18.36 30.44
CA LYS A 109 -13.88 -19.27 31.47
C LYS A 109 -15.04 -18.63 32.24
N ILE A 110 -14.90 -17.37 32.67
CA ILE A 110 -15.95 -16.64 33.41
C ILE A 110 -17.18 -16.43 32.52
N ILE A 111 -16.97 -15.91 31.31
CA ILE A 111 -18.03 -15.59 30.35
C ILE A 111 -18.81 -16.86 29.96
N THR A 112 -18.13 -17.96 29.66
CA THR A 112 -18.79 -19.22 29.23
C THR A 112 -19.70 -19.80 30.31
N LYS A 113 -19.37 -19.58 31.60
CA LYS A 113 -20.20 -20.04 32.73
C LYS A 113 -21.51 -19.26 32.86
N GLN A 114 -21.51 -17.97 32.53
CA GLN A 114 -22.64 -17.03 32.73
C GLN A 114 -23.20 -16.48 31.40
N ILE A 115 -22.90 -17.13 30.26
CA ILE A 115 -23.21 -16.59 28.93
C ILE A 115 -24.71 -16.38 28.69
N ARG A 116 -25.57 -17.14 29.38
CA ARG A 116 -27.04 -17.04 29.27
C ARG A 116 -27.60 -15.81 29.96
N ASP A 117 -26.85 -15.24 30.89
CA ASP A 117 -27.25 -14.07 31.69
C ASP A 117 -26.75 -12.76 31.05
N LEU A 118 -26.03 -12.86 29.93
CA LEU A 118 -25.47 -11.72 29.22
C LEU A 118 -26.48 -11.11 28.23
N HIS A 119 -26.46 -9.77 28.17
CA HIS A 119 -27.19 -9.04 27.16
C HIS A 119 -26.54 -9.23 25.77
N THR A 120 -27.35 -9.22 24.70
CA THR A 120 -26.90 -9.39 23.30
C THR A 120 -25.72 -8.47 22.93
N ARG A 121 -25.74 -7.24 23.44
CA ARG A 121 -24.63 -6.28 23.28
C ARG A 121 -23.31 -6.77 23.87
N ASP A 122 -23.32 -7.33 25.08
CA ASP A 122 -22.11 -7.79 25.75
C ASP A 122 -21.54 -9.01 25.03
N ILE A 123 -22.41 -9.91 24.59
CA ILE A 123 -22.06 -11.06 23.75
C ILE A 123 -21.41 -10.61 22.44
N SER A 124 -22.03 -9.66 21.74
CA SER A 124 -21.51 -9.13 20.47
C SER A 124 -20.16 -8.44 20.65
N ASN A 125 -19.98 -7.68 21.73
CA ASN A 125 -18.69 -7.07 22.07
C ASN A 125 -17.60 -8.11 22.35
N VAL A 126 -17.92 -9.20 23.06
CA VAL A 126 -16.96 -10.27 23.34
C VAL A 126 -16.57 -11.00 22.07
N ILE A 127 -17.56 -11.39 21.24
CA ILE A 127 -17.34 -12.03 19.95
C ILE A 127 -16.47 -11.13 19.05
N HIS A 128 -16.80 -9.83 18.98
CA HIS A 128 -16.00 -8.83 18.27
C HIS A 128 -14.57 -8.71 18.79
N SER A 129 -14.40 -8.69 20.11
CA SER A 129 -13.09 -8.55 20.75
C SER A 129 -12.18 -9.76 20.46
N LEU A 130 -12.71 -10.98 20.61
CA LEU A 130 -11.96 -12.21 20.35
C LEU A 130 -11.68 -12.39 18.85
N GLY A 131 -12.65 -12.10 17.99
CA GLY A 131 -12.47 -12.14 16.54
C GLY A 131 -11.44 -11.12 16.06
N LYS A 132 -11.44 -9.89 16.59
CA LYS A 132 -10.44 -8.87 16.28
C LYS A 132 -9.03 -9.29 16.69
N LEU A 133 -8.88 -9.93 17.86
CA LEU A 133 -7.60 -10.42 18.38
C LEU A 133 -7.18 -11.77 17.79
N ASN A 134 -7.89 -12.27 16.77
CA ASN A 134 -7.66 -13.57 16.13
C ASN A 134 -7.62 -14.75 17.12
N GLN A 135 -8.46 -14.71 18.17
CA GLN A 135 -8.52 -15.73 19.21
C GLN A 135 -9.56 -16.80 18.88
N ILE A 136 -9.26 -17.62 17.86
CA ILE A 136 -10.21 -18.59 17.30
C ILE A 136 -10.70 -19.61 18.34
N SER A 137 -9.81 -20.25 19.11
CA SER A 137 -10.22 -21.28 20.08
C SER A 137 -11.17 -20.75 21.17
N PRO A 138 -10.89 -19.62 21.85
CA PRO A 138 -11.84 -18.96 22.73
C PRO A 138 -13.16 -18.55 22.03
N LEU A 139 -13.06 -18.00 20.82
CA LEU A 139 -14.22 -17.55 20.03
C LEU A 139 -15.15 -18.73 19.70
N THR A 140 -14.62 -19.84 19.20
CA THR A 140 -15.37 -21.07 18.90
C THR A 140 -16.08 -21.61 20.14
N LYS A 141 -15.42 -21.61 21.31
CA LYS A 141 -16.06 -22.03 22.58
C LYS A 141 -17.29 -21.18 22.92
N ILE A 142 -17.19 -19.87 22.76
CA ILE A 142 -18.29 -18.93 23.04
C ILE A 142 -19.43 -19.13 22.03
N ILE A 143 -19.12 -19.19 20.73
CA ILE A 143 -20.11 -19.42 19.65
C ILE A 143 -20.84 -20.75 19.87
N ASN A 144 -20.12 -21.85 20.10
CA ASN A 144 -20.71 -23.17 20.31
C ASN A 144 -21.64 -23.18 21.54
N LYS A 145 -21.23 -22.52 22.63
CA LYS A 145 -22.04 -22.44 23.85
C LYS A 145 -23.29 -21.57 23.67
N LEU A 146 -23.16 -20.44 22.97
CA LEU A 146 -24.24 -19.49 22.72
C LEU A 146 -25.35 -20.10 21.87
N PHE A 147 -24.97 -20.71 20.75
CA PHE A 147 -25.92 -21.24 19.77
C PHE A 147 -26.27 -22.73 19.99
N LYS A 148 -25.69 -23.35 21.03
CA LYS A 148 -25.85 -24.79 21.34
C LYS A 148 -25.57 -25.68 20.13
N LEU A 149 -24.46 -25.40 19.43
CA LEU A 149 -24.07 -26.15 18.25
C LEU A 149 -23.74 -27.59 18.65
N GLY A 150 -24.51 -28.55 18.14
CA GLY A 150 -24.32 -29.99 18.35
C GLY A 150 -23.66 -30.66 17.14
N GLU A 151 -23.74 -32.00 17.05
CA GLU A 151 -23.18 -32.75 15.92
C GLU A 151 -23.97 -32.55 14.59
N HIS A 152 -25.21 -32.04 14.64
CA HIS A 152 -26.06 -31.79 13.48
C HIS A 152 -25.96 -30.35 12.96
N ARG A 153 -24.93 -30.08 12.14
CA ARG A 153 -24.52 -28.71 11.76
C ARG A 153 -25.57 -27.89 10.99
N ASP A 154 -26.42 -28.49 10.13
CA ASP A 154 -27.33 -27.71 9.27
C ASP A 154 -28.51 -27.03 10.00
N ASN A 155 -29.16 -27.72 10.95
CA ASN A 155 -30.25 -27.14 11.76
C ASN A 155 -29.75 -26.06 12.73
N ASP A 156 -28.46 -26.09 13.03
CA ASP A 156 -27.80 -25.16 13.94
C ASP A 156 -27.39 -23.86 13.22
N TYR A 157 -27.12 -23.90 11.91
CA TYR A 157 -26.87 -22.72 11.09
C TYR A 157 -28.10 -21.81 10.94
N GLU A 158 -29.30 -22.38 10.79
CA GLU A 158 -30.53 -21.59 10.73
C GLU A 158 -30.81 -20.84 12.03
N LYS A 159 -30.49 -21.44 13.19
CA LYS A 159 -30.62 -20.77 14.49
C LYS A 159 -29.65 -19.59 14.63
N ILE A 160 -28.40 -19.74 14.16
CA ILE A 160 -27.41 -18.66 14.17
C ILE A 160 -27.91 -17.50 13.32
N VAL A 161 -28.33 -17.78 12.08
CA VAL A 161 -28.81 -16.76 11.14
C VAL A 161 -30.00 -16.01 11.73
N LYS A 162 -31.02 -16.73 12.23
CA LYS A 162 -32.20 -16.11 12.83
C LYS A 162 -31.86 -15.20 14.02
N THR A 163 -31.00 -15.68 14.92
CA THR A 163 -30.58 -14.90 16.11
C THR A 163 -29.84 -13.61 15.70
N ILE A 164 -28.99 -13.70 14.69
CA ILE A 164 -28.23 -12.53 14.19
C ILE A 164 -29.16 -11.58 13.44
N GLU A 165 -30.14 -12.10 12.70
CA GLU A 165 -31.10 -11.27 11.99
C GLU A 165 -32.03 -10.49 12.93
N GLU A 166 -32.29 -11.01 14.13
CA GLU A 166 -33.06 -10.35 15.20
C GLU A 166 -32.22 -9.33 16.00
N CYS A 167 -30.89 -9.29 15.80
CA CYS A 167 -30.05 -8.29 16.45
C CYS A 167 -30.36 -6.88 15.96
N ASN A 168 -30.13 -5.88 16.82
CA ASN A 168 -30.09 -4.50 16.35
C ASN A 168 -28.93 -4.33 15.36
N GLU A 169 -28.99 -3.25 14.59
CA GLU A 169 -28.06 -2.95 13.52
C GLU A 169 -26.57 -2.95 13.93
N GLN A 170 -26.25 -2.40 15.11
CA GLN A 170 -24.87 -2.33 15.57
C GLN A 170 -24.34 -3.71 15.96
N ASP A 171 -25.13 -4.50 16.67
CA ASP A 171 -24.78 -5.86 17.05
C ASP A 171 -24.66 -6.76 15.82
N PHE A 172 -25.59 -6.63 14.85
CA PHE A 172 -25.51 -7.27 13.54
C PHE A 172 -24.18 -6.96 12.83
N SER A 173 -23.80 -5.67 12.76
CA SER A 173 -22.56 -5.25 12.09
C SER A 173 -21.30 -5.82 12.74
N MET A 174 -21.27 -5.90 14.07
CA MET A 174 -20.13 -6.43 14.84
C MET A 174 -19.99 -7.94 14.63
N LEU A 175 -21.10 -8.68 14.70
CA LEU A 175 -21.11 -10.12 14.50
C LEU A 175 -20.76 -10.49 13.06
N LEU A 176 -21.39 -9.82 12.08
CA LEU A 176 -21.09 -10.05 10.67
C LEU A 176 -19.62 -9.74 10.34
N ARG A 177 -19.06 -8.66 10.90
CA ARG A 177 -17.63 -8.35 10.75
C ARG A 177 -16.74 -9.50 11.24
N VAL A 178 -17.03 -10.08 12.41
CA VAL A 178 -16.24 -11.21 12.94
C VAL A 178 -16.35 -12.42 12.03
N PHE A 179 -17.56 -12.72 11.56
CA PHE A 179 -17.81 -13.86 10.69
C PHE A 179 -17.14 -13.69 9.34
N LEU A 180 -17.10 -12.48 8.79
CA LEU A 180 -16.33 -12.14 7.60
C LEU A 180 -14.83 -12.36 7.83
N LEU A 181 -14.27 -11.81 8.91
CA LEU A 181 -12.84 -11.89 9.18
C LEU A 181 -12.33 -13.30 9.51
N ASN A 182 -13.21 -14.21 9.94
CA ASN A 182 -12.85 -15.53 10.45
C ASN A 182 -13.65 -16.67 9.79
N SER A 183 -14.25 -16.43 8.62
CA SER A 183 -15.18 -17.36 7.96
C SER A 183 -14.54 -18.72 7.67
N GLU A 184 -13.31 -18.74 7.18
CA GLU A 184 -12.54 -19.95 6.89
C GLU A 184 -12.22 -20.73 8.18
N ASN A 185 -11.72 -20.03 9.20
CA ASN A 185 -11.31 -20.63 10.47
C ASN A 185 -12.48 -21.16 11.32
N LEU A 186 -13.67 -20.58 11.14
CA LEU A 186 -14.88 -20.96 11.89
C LEU A 186 -15.82 -21.87 11.07
N GLU A 187 -15.49 -22.19 9.82
CA GLU A 187 -16.35 -22.94 8.89
C GLU A 187 -17.74 -22.28 8.69
N LEU A 188 -17.83 -20.94 8.76
CA LEU A 188 -19.10 -20.19 8.73
C LEU A 188 -19.45 -19.61 7.35
N ASP A 189 -18.74 -20.00 6.28
CA ASP A 189 -18.91 -19.40 4.93
C ASP A 189 -20.37 -19.38 4.44
N LYS A 190 -21.11 -20.48 4.66
CA LYS A 190 -22.54 -20.58 4.32
C LYS A 190 -23.40 -19.57 5.08
N ILE A 191 -23.12 -19.35 6.38
CA ILE A 191 -23.82 -18.35 7.19
C ILE A 191 -23.47 -16.95 6.71
N THR A 192 -22.18 -16.68 6.51
CA THR A 192 -21.69 -15.38 6.04
C THR A 192 -22.36 -14.99 4.73
N LYS A 193 -22.42 -15.90 3.75
CA LYS A 193 -23.13 -15.68 2.48
C LYS A 193 -24.62 -15.39 2.65
N LYS A 194 -25.31 -16.13 3.53
CA LYS A 194 -26.73 -15.89 3.82
C LYS A 194 -26.98 -14.54 4.48
N LEU A 195 -26.15 -14.16 5.46
CA LEU A 195 -26.23 -12.86 6.14
C LEU A 195 -25.89 -11.69 5.20
N LEU A 196 -24.91 -11.85 4.31
CA LEU A 196 -24.60 -10.84 3.29
C LEU A 196 -25.79 -10.64 2.34
N LYS A 197 -26.47 -11.71 1.95
CA LYS A 197 -27.66 -11.62 1.10
C LYS A 197 -28.80 -10.86 1.79
N SER A 198 -29.01 -11.06 3.10
CA SER A 198 -30.06 -10.35 3.84
C SER A 198 -29.77 -8.87 4.10
N ILE A 199 -28.54 -8.39 3.85
CA ILE A 199 -28.24 -6.94 3.82
C ILE A 199 -29.09 -6.25 2.76
N SER A 200 -29.29 -6.90 1.60
CA SER A 200 -30.12 -6.38 0.52
C SER A 200 -31.58 -6.16 0.94
N ASP A 201 -32.04 -6.77 2.02
CA ASP A 201 -33.40 -6.57 2.55
C ASP A 201 -33.45 -5.53 3.68
N LYS A 202 -32.28 -5.14 4.22
CA LYS A 202 -32.15 -4.28 5.42
C LYS A 202 -31.45 -2.94 5.16
N TYR A 203 -30.95 -2.70 3.95
CA TYR A 203 -30.01 -1.61 3.67
C TYR A 203 -30.56 -0.21 3.98
N ASP A 204 -31.86 0.03 3.81
CA ASP A 204 -32.47 1.34 4.08
C ASP A 204 -32.42 1.73 5.56
N HIS A 205 -32.37 0.74 6.45
CA HIS A 205 -32.34 0.92 7.89
C HIS A 205 -30.93 0.95 8.49
N LEU A 206 -29.89 0.73 7.68
CA LEU A 206 -28.51 0.77 8.16
C LEU A 206 -28.06 2.23 8.36
N SER A 207 -27.50 2.53 9.52
CA SER A 207 -26.80 3.76 9.83
C SER A 207 -25.51 3.91 9.02
N ASP A 208 -25.07 5.15 8.89
CA ASP A 208 -23.84 5.53 8.20
C ASP A 208 -22.60 4.80 8.75
N GLN A 209 -22.55 4.62 10.07
CA GLN A 209 -21.44 3.94 10.73
C GLN A 209 -21.40 2.45 10.36
N THR A 210 -22.55 1.78 10.32
CA THR A 210 -22.61 0.36 9.94
C THR A 210 -22.23 0.16 8.48
N LEU A 211 -22.71 1.02 7.57
CA LEU A 211 -22.32 0.96 6.16
C LEU A 211 -20.80 1.06 5.99
N ALA A 212 -20.14 1.97 6.71
CA ALA A 212 -18.69 2.10 6.68
C ALA A 212 -17.96 0.89 7.28
N ILE A 213 -18.45 0.35 8.40
CA ILE A 213 -17.90 -0.85 9.03
C ILE A 213 -18.01 -2.06 8.10
N LEU A 214 -19.16 -2.24 7.44
CA LEU A 214 -19.40 -3.34 6.51
C LEU A 214 -18.49 -3.27 5.28
N ALA A 215 -18.40 -2.10 4.64
CA ALA A 215 -17.52 -1.89 3.50
C ALA A 215 -16.06 -2.21 3.86
N ASN A 216 -15.59 -1.77 5.03
CA ASN A 216 -14.25 -2.07 5.50
C ASN A 216 -14.08 -3.54 5.96
N ALA A 217 -15.12 -4.18 6.49
CA ALA A 217 -15.07 -5.58 6.90
C ALA A 217 -14.95 -6.52 5.68
N LEU A 218 -15.75 -6.29 4.64
CA LEU A 218 -15.67 -7.00 3.36
C LEU A 218 -14.26 -6.89 2.76
N ALA A 219 -13.68 -5.70 2.79
CA ALA A 219 -12.33 -5.47 2.31
C ALA A 219 -11.23 -6.21 3.08
N ASN A 220 -11.45 -6.50 4.37
CA ASN A 220 -10.52 -7.32 5.15
C ASN A 220 -10.80 -8.81 5.00
N TYR A 221 -12.02 -9.20 4.65
CA TYR A 221 -12.34 -10.56 4.21
C TYR A 221 -11.70 -10.89 2.85
N GLY A 222 -11.49 -9.88 2.00
CA GLY A 222 -10.74 -10.01 0.76
C GLY A 222 -11.55 -10.53 -0.42
N ARG A 223 -12.86 -10.79 -0.24
CA ARG A 223 -13.77 -11.26 -1.28
C ARG A 223 -15.12 -10.54 -1.16
N ASP A 224 -15.82 -10.38 -2.29
CA ASP A 224 -17.19 -9.86 -2.34
C ASP A 224 -18.05 -10.64 -3.34
N ASP A 225 -18.12 -11.97 -3.15
CA ASP A 225 -18.84 -12.89 -4.04
C ASP A 225 -20.33 -12.51 -4.22
N SER A 226 -20.91 -11.89 -3.20
CA SER A 226 -22.32 -11.47 -3.19
C SER A 226 -22.56 -10.10 -3.85
N LYS A 227 -21.50 -9.45 -4.37
CA LYS A 227 -21.53 -8.07 -4.91
C LYS A 227 -22.16 -7.07 -3.93
N THR A 228 -21.91 -7.27 -2.64
CA THR A 228 -22.48 -6.49 -1.55
C THR A 228 -22.08 -5.03 -1.69
N LEU A 229 -20.83 -4.74 -2.06
CA LEU A 229 -20.37 -3.37 -2.27
C LEU A 229 -21.17 -2.68 -3.37
N SER A 230 -21.41 -3.34 -4.50
CA SER A 230 -22.22 -2.75 -5.58
C SER A 230 -23.68 -2.50 -5.16
N VAL A 231 -24.25 -3.32 -4.28
CA VAL A 231 -25.58 -3.05 -3.68
C VAL A 231 -25.56 -1.83 -2.76
N LEU A 232 -24.49 -1.64 -1.98
CA LEU A 232 -24.37 -0.51 -1.05
C LEU A 232 -24.03 0.82 -1.74
N ALA A 233 -23.38 0.77 -2.91
CA ALA A 233 -22.82 1.94 -3.58
C ALA A 233 -23.85 3.05 -3.88
N PRO A 234 -25.04 2.79 -4.44
CA PRO A 234 -26.03 3.85 -4.72
C PRO A 234 -26.50 4.59 -3.46
N ILE A 235 -26.72 3.87 -2.36
CA ILE A 235 -27.19 4.45 -1.09
C ILE A 235 -26.09 5.29 -0.45
N ILE A 236 -24.87 4.75 -0.39
CA ILE A 236 -23.71 5.48 0.12
C ILE A 236 -23.50 6.75 -0.71
N THR A 237 -23.60 6.66 -2.03
CA THR A 237 -23.48 7.80 -2.96
C THR A 237 -24.53 8.87 -2.66
N HIS A 238 -25.81 8.50 -2.56
CA HIS A 238 -26.89 9.42 -2.23
C HIS A 238 -26.65 10.14 -0.89
N ARG A 239 -26.25 9.39 0.15
CA ARG A 239 -25.99 9.92 1.49
C ARG A 239 -24.76 10.83 1.53
N LEU A 240 -23.66 10.47 0.85
CA LEU A 240 -22.46 11.30 0.74
C LEU A 240 -22.76 12.68 0.15
N ARG A 241 -23.56 12.74 -0.93
CA ARG A 241 -23.97 13.99 -1.58
C ARG A 241 -24.76 14.91 -0.65
N ARG A 242 -25.52 14.33 0.29
CA ARG A 242 -26.31 15.05 1.30
C ARG A 242 -25.55 15.41 2.59
N GLY A 243 -24.26 15.11 2.68
CA GLY A 243 -23.44 15.47 3.84
C GLY A 243 -23.45 14.45 5.00
N HIS A 244 -24.06 13.28 4.81
CA HIS A 244 -24.03 12.16 5.77
C HIS A 244 -22.65 11.50 5.85
N PHE A 245 -22.41 10.63 6.83
CA PHE A 245 -21.08 10.09 7.16
C PHE A 245 -20.11 11.10 7.79
N THR A 246 -19.41 10.65 8.83
CA THR A 246 -18.25 11.36 9.37
C THR A 246 -17.05 11.20 8.42
N PRO A 247 -16.06 12.12 8.46
CA PRO A 247 -14.83 12.00 7.68
C PRO A 247 -14.13 10.62 7.80
N GLN A 248 -14.16 10.03 8.99
CA GLN A 248 -13.61 8.70 9.24
C GLN A 248 -14.39 7.61 8.51
N CYS A 249 -15.74 7.70 8.47
CA CYS A 249 -16.58 6.76 7.73
C CYS A 249 -16.29 6.87 6.23
N VAL A 250 -16.18 8.08 5.69
CA VAL A 250 -15.82 8.29 4.27
C VAL A 250 -14.48 7.63 3.94
N ALA A 251 -13.45 7.84 4.76
CA ALA A 251 -12.15 7.20 4.56
C ALA A 251 -12.21 5.66 4.62
N GLN A 252 -13.03 5.09 5.53
CA GLN A 252 -13.24 3.64 5.64
C GLN A 252 -13.95 3.06 4.43
N ILE A 253 -14.98 3.75 3.95
CA ILE A 253 -15.71 3.38 2.73
C ILE A 253 -14.74 3.37 1.54
N SER A 254 -14.05 4.48 1.27
CA SER A 254 -13.12 4.57 0.13
C SER A 254 -12.06 3.47 0.17
N ASN A 255 -11.45 3.24 1.33
CA ASN A 255 -10.46 2.19 1.50
C ASN A 255 -11.05 0.78 1.32
N GLY A 256 -12.31 0.58 1.74
CA GLY A 256 -13.04 -0.68 1.57
C GLY A 256 -13.19 -1.05 0.08
N TYR A 257 -13.72 -0.13 -0.71
CA TYR A 257 -13.87 -0.33 -2.16
C TYR A 257 -12.52 -0.49 -2.88
N ALA A 258 -11.53 0.34 -2.52
CA ALA A 258 -10.22 0.27 -3.16
C ALA A 258 -9.48 -1.04 -2.91
N LYS A 259 -9.57 -1.62 -1.71
CA LYS A 259 -8.93 -2.91 -1.38
C LYS A 259 -9.49 -4.07 -2.21
N LEU A 260 -10.78 -4.04 -2.53
CA LEU A 260 -11.45 -5.05 -3.36
C LEU A 260 -11.43 -4.70 -4.86
N LYS A 261 -10.68 -3.67 -5.25
CA LYS A 261 -10.58 -3.18 -6.63
C LYS A 261 -11.94 -2.83 -7.25
N ASN A 262 -12.92 -2.49 -6.43
CA ASN A 262 -14.25 -2.12 -6.91
C ASN A 262 -14.28 -0.63 -7.27
N ARG A 263 -14.43 -0.36 -8.56
CA ARG A 263 -14.33 0.98 -9.17
C ARG A 263 -15.72 1.56 -9.47
N GLU A 264 -16.54 1.74 -8.45
CA GLU A 264 -17.84 2.43 -8.57
C GLU A 264 -17.64 3.93 -8.87
N GLU A 265 -17.77 4.32 -10.13
CA GLU A 265 -17.39 5.67 -10.60
C GLU A 265 -18.21 6.80 -9.96
N GLU A 266 -19.53 6.62 -9.83
CA GLU A 266 -20.40 7.60 -9.18
C GLU A 266 -20.08 7.77 -7.69
N LEU A 267 -19.79 6.67 -7.00
CA LEU A 267 -19.41 6.68 -5.60
C LEU A 267 -18.11 7.48 -5.40
N PHE A 268 -17.08 7.18 -6.18
CA PHE A 268 -15.80 7.91 -6.07
C PHE A 268 -15.92 9.37 -6.51
N THR A 269 -16.83 9.69 -7.42
CA THR A 269 -17.16 11.09 -7.74
C THR A 269 -17.81 11.79 -6.52
N ALA A 270 -18.81 11.17 -5.88
CA ALA A 270 -19.44 11.73 -4.68
C ALA A 270 -18.48 11.83 -3.47
N VAL A 271 -17.56 10.87 -3.30
CA VAL A 271 -16.49 10.95 -2.28
C VAL A 271 -15.59 12.16 -2.56
N SER A 272 -15.16 12.35 -3.80
CA SER A 272 -14.32 13.48 -4.21
C SER A 272 -15.00 14.81 -3.90
N GLU A 273 -16.23 15.00 -4.38
CA GLU A 273 -17.04 16.20 -4.12
C GLU A 273 -17.22 16.46 -2.62
N ARG A 274 -17.48 15.40 -1.85
CA ARG A 274 -17.65 15.49 -0.40
C ARG A 274 -16.39 16.01 0.29
N VAL A 275 -15.24 15.43 -0.03
CA VAL A 275 -13.96 15.81 0.59
C VAL A 275 -13.56 17.23 0.19
N VAL A 276 -13.79 17.62 -1.06
CA VAL A 276 -13.51 18.99 -1.53
C VAL A 276 -14.38 20.02 -0.81
N ARG A 277 -15.70 19.77 -0.73
CA ARG A 277 -16.65 20.70 -0.10
C ARG A 277 -16.38 20.90 1.40
N ASP A 278 -16.09 19.81 2.10
CA ASP A 278 -15.97 19.80 3.57
C ASP A 278 -14.50 19.61 4.03
N ALA A 279 -13.52 20.04 3.22
CA ALA A 279 -12.11 19.72 3.41
C ALA A 279 -11.59 20.04 4.83
N GLY A 280 -12.06 21.13 5.43
CA GLY A 280 -11.68 21.53 6.81
C GLY A 280 -12.16 20.59 7.92
N MET A 281 -13.11 19.69 7.63
CA MET A 281 -13.57 18.67 8.59
C MET A 281 -12.70 17.41 8.58
N PHE A 282 -11.93 17.19 7.51
CA PHE A 282 -11.15 15.97 7.34
C PHE A 282 -9.76 16.13 7.98
N SER A 283 -9.42 15.22 8.89
CA SER A 283 -8.05 15.12 9.38
C SER A 283 -7.10 14.64 8.27
N ALA A 284 -5.81 14.95 8.38
CA ALA A 284 -4.78 14.50 7.43
C ALA A 284 -4.77 12.96 7.26
N ARG A 285 -5.11 12.21 8.33
CA ARG A 285 -5.28 10.75 8.27
C ARG A 285 -6.47 10.33 7.39
N CYS A 286 -7.59 11.04 7.45
CA CYS A 286 -8.74 10.74 6.60
C CYS A 286 -8.44 11.07 5.14
N ILE A 287 -7.88 12.26 4.87
CA ILE A 287 -7.49 12.68 3.52
C ILE A 287 -6.49 11.70 2.91
N SER A 288 -5.41 11.34 3.63
CA SER A 288 -4.41 10.40 3.12
C SER A 288 -4.97 9.02 2.80
N ASN A 289 -5.93 8.52 3.58
CA ASN A 289 -6.60 7.25 3.28
C ASN A 289 -7.52 7.33 2.06
N VAL A 290 -8.23 8.46 1.88
CA VAL A 290 -9.03 8.70 0.67
C VAL A 290 -8.11 8.77 -0.55
N LEU A 291 -7.06 9.58 -0.54
CA LEU A 291 -6.12 9.70 -1.65
C LEU A 291 -5.48 8.35 -2.02
N ASN A 292 -5.12 7.55 -1.01
CA ASN A 292 -4.58 6.20 -1.22
C ASN A 292 -5.60 5.28 -1.90
N ALA A 293 -6.89 5.38 -1.56
CA ALA A 293 -7.95 4.63 -2.22
C ALA A 293 -8.10 5.03 -3.70
N PHE A 294 -8.10 6.32 -4.00
CA PHE A 294 -8.13 6.83 -5.38
C PHE A 294 -6.90 6.36 -6.17
N SER A 295 -5.70 6.40 -5.56
CA SER A 295 -4.49 5.93 -6.23
C SER A 295 -4.51 4.42 -6.48
N LYS A 296 -4.98 3.60 -5.55
CA LYS A 296 -5.08 2.14 -5.75
C LYS A 296 -5.97 1.79 -6.95
N LEU A 297 -7.10 2.47 -7.08
CA LEU A 297 -8.03 2.29 -8.20
C LEU A 297 -7.62 3.04 -9.48
N SER A 298 -6.48 3.74 -9.48
CA SER A 298 -6.03 4.57 -10.61
C SER A 298 -7.07 5.62 -11.04
N ILE A 299 -7.82 6.19 -10.08
CA ILE A 299 -8.78 7.27 -10.33
C ILE A 299 -8.11 8.61 -10.00
N PHE A 300 -7.97 9.47 -11.01
CA PHE A 300 -7.50 10.83 -10.83
C PHE A 300 -8.66 11.83 -10.86
N LYS A 301 -8.81 12.63 -9.81
CA LYS A 301 -9.73 13.76 -9.73
C LYS A 301 -8.93 15.00 -9.33
N ARG A 302 -8.69 15.91 -10.28
CA ARG A 302 -7.76 17.04 -10.10
C ARG A 302 -8.14 17.89 -8.90
N GLU A 303 -9.43 18.18 -8.74
CA GLU A 303 -9.97 19.04 -7.68
C GLU A 303 -9.69 18.45 -6.31
N LEU A 304 -9.91 17.14 -6.12
CA LEU A 304 -9.62 16.44 -4.87
C LEU A 304 -8.16 16.55 -4.48
N PHE A 305 -7.24 16.24 -5.41
CA PHE A 305 -5.80 16.27 -5.12
C PHE A 305 -5.34 17.71 -4.86
N MET A 306 -5.74 18.67 -5.70
CA MET A 306 -5.33 20.08 -5.51
C MET A 306 -5.90 20.69 -4.22
N ALA A 307 -7.17 20.43 -3.89
CA ALA A 307 -7.78 20.94 -2.65
C ALA A 307 -7.21 20.27 -1.38
N SER A 308 -6.68 19.05 -1.50
CA SER A 308 -6.08 18.32 -0.37
C SER A 308 -4.68 18.84 0.00
N MET A 309 -3.92 19.41 -0.95
CA MET A 309 -2.55 19.84 -0.70
C MET A 309 -2.43 20.84 0.47
N PRO A 310 -3.16 21.99 0.50
CA PRO A 310 -3.00 22.97 1.57
C PRO A 310 -3.36 22.40 2.96
N GLN A 311 -4.37 21.54 3.04
CA GLN A 311 -4.78 20.90 4.30
C GLN A 311 -3.71 19.95 4.82
N LEU A 312 -3.07 19.19 3.94
CA LEU A 312 -1.99 18.28 4.31
C LEU A 312 -0.73 19.05 4.71
N GLU A 313 -0.39 20.12 4.00
CA GLU A 313 0.76 20.98 4.33
C GLU A 313 0.60 21.65 5.70
N ASN A 314 -0.58 22.21 5.99
CA ASN A 314 -0.86 22.89 7.26
C ASN A 314 -0.83 21.94 8.46
N ASN A 315 -1.02 20.63 8.24
CA ASN A 315 -1.08 19.61 9.28
C ASN A 315 0.10 18.62 9.21
N VAL A 316 1.17 18.94 8.46
CA VAL A 316 2.25 17.99 8.18
C VAL A 316 2.94 17.47 9.45
N GLU A 317 3.16 18.34 10.43
CA GLU A 317 3.83 17.99 11.70
C GLU A 317 2.97 17.04 12.57
N ALA A 318 1.66 16.94 12.32
CA ALA A 318 0.74 16.02 13.01
C ALA A 318 0.52 14.71 12.24
N MET A 319 1.09 14.56 11.04
CA MET A 319 0.93 13.36 10.22
C MET A 319 1.76 12.20 10.78
N THR A 320 1.19 11.00 10.74
CA THR A 320 1.96 9.78 11.03
C THR A 320 2.82 9.37 9.83
N PRO A 321 3.85 8.52 10.01
CA PRO A 321 4.66 8.01 8.89
C PRO A 321 3.82 7.37 7.79
N GLN A 322 2.77 6.62 8.17
CA GLN A 322 1.82 6.04 7.24
C GLN A 322 1.06 7.09 6.43
N CYS A 323 0.67 8.21 7.04
CA CYS A 323 -0.02 9.30 6.34
C CYS A 323 0.90 9.89 5.26
N ILE A 324 2.15 10.20 5.62
CA ILE A 324 3.14 10.78 4.68
C ILE A 324 3.42 9.81 3.54
N GLY A 325 3.68 8.53 3.84
CA GLY A 325 3.93 7.52 2.82
C GLY A 325 2.74 7.32 1.88
N ASN A 326 1.51 7.25 2.41
CA ASN A 326 0.31 7.14 1.59
C ASN A 326 0.13 8.36 0.66
N VAL A 327 0.32 9.57 1.18
CA VAL A 327 0.23 10.81 0.39
C VAL A 327 1.27 10.80 -0.73
N ILE A 328 2.55 10.67 -0.41
CA ILE A 328 3.63 10.67 -1.41
C ILE A 328 3.38 9.61 -2.49
N ASN A 329 3.04 8.38 -2.10
CA ASN A 329 2.74 7.31 -3.04
C ASN A 329 1.55 7.66 -3.95
N SER A 330 0.46 8.22 -3.38
CA SER A 330 -0.75 8.59 -4.12
C SER A 330 -0.49 9.64 -5.19
N TYR A 331 0.20 10.73 -4.84
CA TYR A 331 0.54 11.78 -5.81
C TYR A 331 1.55 11.29 -6.84
N SER A 332 2.52 10.46 -6.44
CA SER A 332 3.55 9.95 -7.35
C SER A 332 2.98 9.04 -8.46
N LYS A 333 1.83 8.40 -8.22
CA LYS A 333 1.15 7.60 -9.24
C LYS A 333 0.62 8.43 -10.39
N PHE A 334 0.20 9.66 -10.10
CA PHE A 334 -0.30 10.62 -11.08
C PHE A 334 0.71 11.74 -11.35
N VAL A 335 2.02 11.46 -11.19
CA VAL A 335 3.06 12.47 -11.28
C VAL A 335 2.96 13.29 -12.58
N LYS A 336 2.55 12.69 -13.70
CA LYS A 336 2.42 13.36 -15.01
C LYS A 336 1.28 14.39 -15.08
N GLU A 337 0.29 14.30 -14.21
CA GLU A 337 -0.93 15.14 -14.21
C GLU A 337 -0.73 16.51 -13.55
N PHE A 338 0.38 16.69 -12.86
CA PHE A 338 0.72 17.90 -12.13
C PHE A 338 1.85 18.67 -12.81
N GLU A 339 1.89 19.98 -12.57
CA GLU A 339 3.09 20.77 -12.83
C GLU A 339 4.23 20.32 -11.91
N PRO A 340 5.45 20.04 -12.42
CA PRO A 340 6.54 19.52 -11.60
C PRO A 340 6.86 20.38 -10.39
N GLN A 341 6.85 21.71 -10.55
CA GLN A 341 7.20 22.65 -9.47
C GLN A 341 6.18 22.62 -8.31
N VAL A 342 4.89 22.43 -8.61
CA VAL A 342 3.85 22.28 -7.59
C VAL A 342 4.11 21.02 -6.75
N LEU A 343 4.41 19.90 -7.41
CA LEU A 343 4.73 18.66 -6.69
C LEU A 343 6.06 18.73 -5.93
N ILE A 344 7.08 19.39 -6.49
CA ILE A 344 8.37 19.55 -5.80
C ILE A 344 8.17 20.33 -4.50
N SER A 345 7.50 21.49 -4.56
CA SER A 345 7.25 22.30 -3.36
C SER A 345 6.44 21.53 -2.32
N PHE A 346 5.38 20.83 -2.75
CA PHE A 346 4.58 20.00 -1.86
C PHE A 346 5.37 18.84 -1.23
N PHE A 347 6.14 18.08 -2.03
CA PHE A 347 6.96 16.98 -1.52
C PHE A 347 8.07 17.47 -0.61
N ASN A 348 8.66 18.64 -0.89
CA ASN A 348 9.70 19.22 -0.04
C ASN A 348 9.17 19.55 1.36
N LYS A 349 7.94 20.04 1.52
CA LYS A 349 7.32 20.23 2.85
C LYS A 349 7.18 18.91 3.61
N LEU A 350 6.75 17.84 2.93
CA LEU A 350 6.67 16.50 3.54
C LEU A 350 8.06 15.95 3.91
N ILE A 351 9.05 16.15 3.03
CA ILE A 351 10.43 15.74 3.27
C ILE A 351 11.03 16.51 4.45
N GLU A 352 10.80 17.81 4.56
CA GLU A 352 11.28 18.62 5.68
C GLU A 352 10.76 18.12 7.03
N ALA A 353 9.49 17.73 7.11
CA ALA A 353 8.95 17.10 8.31
C ALA A 353 9.66 15.77 8.63
N LEU A 354 9.95 14.94 7.61
CA LEU A 354 10.72 13.70 7.79
C LEU A 354 12.18 13.95 8.20
N LEU A 355 12.80 15.03 7.73
CA LEU A 355 14.17 15.39 8.11
C LEU A 355 14.27 15.78 9.59
N LYS A 356 13.23 16.43 10.13
CA LYS A 356 13.10 16.75 11.56
C LYS A 356 12.70 15.54 12.42
N TRP A 357 12.33 14.42 11.81
CA TRP A 357 11.86 13.24 12.54
C TRP A 357 13.00 12.58 13.34
N GLU A 358 12.80 12.35 14.63
CA GLU A 358 13.84 11.79 15.52
C GLU A 358 13.63 10.30 15.82
N ASP A 359 12.39 9.88 16.10
CA ASP A 359 12.07 8.49 16.46
C ASP A 359 11.42 7.72 15.31
N PHE A 360 12.16 6.75 14.78
CA PHE A 360 11.71 5.89 13.69
C PHE A 360 11.01 4.61 14.15
N GLY A 361 10.78 4.42 15.46
CA GLY A 361 10.16 3.21 16.02
C GLY A 361 8.71 2.96 15.56
N ALA A 362 8.01 4.00 15.11
CA ALA A 362 6.66 3.91 14.57
C ALA A 362 6.59 3.63 13.05
N PHE A 363 7.74 3.62 12.35
CA PHE A 363 7.77 3.34 10.92
C PHE A 363 7.73 1.83 10.66
N ILE A 364 6.92 1.43 9.68
CA ILE A 364 6.94 0.08 9.11
C ILE A 364 7.63 0.11 7.73
N GLY A 365 8.05 -1.06 7.24
CA GLY A 365 8.74 -1.21 5.95
C GLY A 365 8.04 -0.49 4.78
N GLN A 366 6.72 -0.68 4.67
CA GLN A 366 5.88 -0.03 3.69
C GLN A 366 5.97 1.50 3.69
N ASN A 367 6.22 2.13 4.85
CA ASN A 367 6.35 3.59 4.93
C ASN A 367 7.59 4.05 4.17
N TYR A 368 8.74 3.44 4.43
CA TYR A 368 9.99 3.74 3.72
C TYR A 368 9.87 3.48 2.22
N ALA A 369 9.32 2.32 1.85
CA ALA A 369 9.12 1.94 0.46
C ALA A 369 8.24 2.96 -0.28
N ASN A 370 7.09 3.34 0.28
CA ASN A 370 6.19 4.30 -0.35
C ASN A 370 6.80 5.70 -0.48
N ILE A 371 7.51 6.16 0.55
CA ILE A 371 8.17 7.47 0.55
C ILE A 371 9.25 7.52 -0.53
N LEU A 372 10.21 6.58 -0.50
CA LEU A 372 11.33 6.57 -1.43
C LEU A 372 10.88 6.29 -2.88
N ASN A 373 9.93 5.38 -3.08
CA ASN A 373 9.40 5.10 -4.41
C ASN A 373 8.67 6.31 -5.00
N GLY A 374 7.87 7.01 -4.19
CA GLY A 374 7.14 8.17 -4.68
C GLY A 374 8.04 9.36 -4.99
N VAL A 375 9.00 9.66 -4.12
CA VAL A 375 9.99 10.73 -4.35
C VAL A 375 10.88 10.41 -5.55
N SER A 376 11.32 9.15 -5.71
CA SER A 376 12.16 8.76 -6.86
C SER A 376 11.44 8.86 -8.20
N LYS A 377 10.12 8.59 -8.25
CA LYS A 377 9.31 8.82 -9.47
C LYS A 377 9.27 10.30 -9.88
N LEU A 378 9.12 11.21 -8.91
CA LEU A 378 9.16 12.65 -9.19
C LEU A 378 10.57 13.09 -9.60
N HIS A 379 11.61 12.63 -8.90
CA HIS A 379 13.00 12.90 -9.24
C HIS A 379 13.32 12.51 -10.69
N MET A 380 12.95 11.30 -11.10
CA MET A 380 13.13 10.83 -12.48
C MET A 380 12.46 11.74 -13.52
N ARG A 381 11.31 12.35 -13.20
CA ARG A 381 10.61 13.26 -14.11
C ARG A 381 11.33 14.60 -14.26
N VAL A 382 11.95 15.11 -13.19
CA VAL A 382 12.56 16.45 -13.16
C VAL A 382 14.04 16.44 -13.52
N SER A 383 14.76 15.35 -13.23
CA SER A 383 16.19 15.19 -13.50
C SER A 383 16.53 14.91 -14.98
N THR A 384 15.53 14.84 -15.88
CA THR A 384 15.76 14.58 -17.31
C THR A 384 16.55 15.67 -18.04
N ARG A 385 16.93 16.78 -17.38
CA ARG A 385 17.95 17.73 -17.87
C ARG A 385 18.74 18.37 -16.72
N GLY A 386 20.00 17.95 -16.57
CA GLY A 386 21.00 18.60 -15.73
C GLY A 386 22.40 17.99 -15.95
N ASN A 387 23.12 18.45 -16.98
CA ASN A 387 24.59 18.39 -17.12
C ASN A 387 25.35 17.04 -17.09
N ILE A 388 24.98 16.03 -17.90
CA ILE A 388 25.97 15.10 -18.47
C ILE A 388 25.51 14.70 -19.88
N GLU A 389 26.28 15.06 -20.91
CA GLU A 389 26.09 14.63 -22.30
C GLU A 389 26.35 13.11 -22.43
N ASP A 390 25.30 12.29 -22.49
CA ASP A 390 25.37 10.96 -23.12
C ASP A 390 24.16 10.79 -24.06
N PRO A 391 24.36 10.69 -25.39
CA PRO A 391 23.28 10.53 -26.36
C PRO A 391 22.50 9.22 -26.24
N ARG A 392 22.95 8.26 -25.41
CA ARG A 392 22.47 6.87 -25.41
C ARG A 392 21.30 6.57 -24.47
N VAL A 393 20.82 7.51 -23.67
CA VAL A 393 19.67 7.30 -22.78
C VAL A 393 18.55 8.28 -23.12
N ARG A 394 17.88 8.06 -24.26
CA ARG A 394 16.63 8.76 -24.60
C ARG A 394 15.41 7.95 -24.16
N GLU A 395 14.86 8.40 -23.04
CA GLU A 395 13.49 8.22 -22.54
C GLU A 395 13.00 6.80 -22.20
N GLU A 396 12.23 6.75 -21.10
CA GLU A 396 11.15 5.79 -20.82
C GLU A 396 11.49 4.29 -20.78
N GLY A 397 12.12 3.89 -19.67
CA GLY A 397 12.26 2.50 -19.24
C GLY A 397 12.03 2.29 -17.74
N VAL A 398 11.42 3.24 -17.03
CA VAL A 398 11.14 3.07 -15.59
C VAL A 398 9.74 3.59 -15.29
N ILE A 399 8.74 2.88 -15.80
CA ILE A 399 7.35 3.05 -15.36
C ILE A 399 7.22 2.29 -14.05
N GLY A 400 6.66 2.93 -13.02
CA GLY A 400 6.37 2.25 -11.76
C GLY A 400 5.45 1.08 -12.03
N VAL A 401 5.98 -0.14 -11.91
CA VAL A 401 5.12 -1.31 -11.71
C VAL A 401 4.41 -1.04 -10.38
N ASP A 402 3.11 -0.77 -10.44
CA ASP A 402 2.27 -0.74 -9.25
C ASP A 402 2.25 -2.16 -8.68
N MET A 403 3.21 -2.41 -7.79
CA MET A 403 3.33 -3.68 -7.10
C MET A 403 2.34 -3.66 -5.95
N GLU A 404 1.12 -4.12 -6.22
CA GLU A 404 0.15 -4.41 -5.18
C GLU A 404 0.37 -5.82 -4.62
N PRO A 405 0.24 -6.02 -3.29
CA PRO A 405 0.25 -7.34 -2.69
C PRO A 405 -0.91 -8.17 -3.26
N GLY A 406 -0.59 -9.37 -3.74
CA GLY A 406 -1.48 -10.19 -4.57
C GLY A 406 -2.69 -10.77 -3.85
N SER A 407 -3.72 -11.06 -4.66
CA SER A 407 -4.67 -12.15 -4.48
C SER A 407 -5.05 -12.71 -5.85
N ASP A 408 -5.29 -14.02 -5.88
CA ASP A 408 -5.24 -14.92 -7.04
C ASP A 408 -6.36 -14.78 -8.07
N ASP A 409 -6.07 -15.36 -9.23
CA ASP A 409 -6.87 -15.44 -10.46
C ASP A 409 -8.27 -16.02 -10.26
N ALA A 410 -9.25 -15.39 -10.92
CA ALA A 410 -10.47 -16.04 -11.35
C ALA A 410 -10.83 -15.52 -12.75
N SER A 411 -10.66 -16.40 -13.74
CA SER A 411 -11.09 -16.22 -15.12
C SER A 411 -12.62 -16.14 -15.20
N ALA A 412 -13.13 -15.13 -15.91
CA ALA A 412 -14.52 -15.06 -16.33
C ALA A 412 -14.59 -15.24 -17.86
N PRO A 413 -15.57 -16.00 -18.38
CA PRO A 413 -15.66 -16.31 -19.79
C PRO A 413 -16.35 -15.20 -20.60
N ASP A 414 -15.94 -15.20 -21.86
CA ASP A 414 -16.49 -14.54 -23.04
C ASP A 414 -18.02 -14.69 -23.17
N ASN A 415 -18.69 -13.62 -23.61
CA ASN A 415 -19.93 -13.65 -24.41
C ASN A 415 -20.35 -12.25 -24.86
N GLY A 416 -20.10 -11.95 -26.14
CA GLY A 416 -21.20 -11.76 -27.10
C GLY A 416 -21.94 -10.41 -27.13
N VAL A 417 -21.38 -9.48 -27.91
CA VAL A 417 -22.02 -8.58 -28.91
C VAL A 417 -23.56 -8.45 -28.89
N ALA A 418 -24.05 -7.21 -28.74
CA ALA A 418 -25.19 -6.70 -29.48
C ALA A 418 -25.06 -5.18 -29.69
N ALA A 419 -24.91 -4.77 -30.95
CA ALA A 419 -24.94 -3.39 -31.41
C ALA A 419 -26.38 -3.02 -31.79
N VAL A 420 -26.90 -1.88 -31.31
CA VAL A 420 -28.05 -1.19 -31.93
C VAL A 420 -27.99 0.33 -31.66
N GLU A 421 -27.81 1.05 -32.76
CA GLU A 421 -28.38 2.34 -33.20
C GLU A 421 -27.98 3.69 -32.58
N ALA A 422 -27.48 4.51 -33.51
CA ALA A 422 -27.36 5.94 -33.47
C ALA A 422 -28.75 6.63 -33.45
N GLY A 423 -28.87 7.66 -32.61
CA GLY A 423 -29.97 8.61 -32.61
C GLY A 423 -29.42 10.02 -32.60
N ASP A 424 -29.44 10.64 -33.77
CA ASP A 424 -29.08 12.02 -34.08
C ASP A 424 -30.22 12.96 -33.67
N ILE A 425 -29.99 13.91 -32.75
CA ILE A 425 -30.82 15.12 -32.58
C ILE A 425 -29.92 16.27 -32.14
N GLY A 426 -29.85 17.30 -32.96
CA GLY A 426 -29.10 18.52 -32.71
C GLY A 426 -29.88 19.63 -31.98
N VAL A 427 -29.11 20.70 -31.76
CA VAL A 427 -29.48 22.11 -31.55
C VAL A 427 -29.96 22.52 -30.15
N SER A 428 -29.14 23.29 -29.43
CA SER A 428 -29.33 24.75 -29.29
C SER A 428 -28.23 25.39 -28.43
N ASP A 429 -27.74 26.53 -28.94
CA ASP A 429 -26.82 27.48 -28.32
C ASP A 429 -27.48 28.31 -27.19
N ASP A 430 -26.62 29.04 -26.48
CA ASP A 430 -26.85 30.11 -25.50
C ASP A 430 -27.25 29.71 -24.06
N ASP A 431 -26.28 29.82 -23.13
CA ASP A 431 -26.22 31.02 -22.29
C ASP A 431 -24.91 31.05 -21.47
N THR A 432 -24.11 32.06 -21.78
CA THR A 432 -22.88 32.45 -21.09
C THR A 432 -23.18 33.10 -19.74
N ALA A 433 -22.61 32.56 -18.65
CA ALA A 433 -22.48 33.30 -17.40
C ALA A 433 -21.05 33.18 -16.85
N ASP A 434 -20.34 34.28 -17.07
CA ASP A 434 -19.01 34.67 -16.63
C ASP A 434 -18.84 34.59 -15.10
N VAL A 435 -17.87 33.81 -14.64
CA VAL A 435 -17.34 33.87 -13.26
C VAL A 435 -15.82 33.77 -13.30
N GLY A 436 -15.17 34.91 -13.54
CA GLY A 436 -14.03 35.38 -12.75
C GLY A 436 -12.80 34.48 -12.67
N THR A 437 -12.00 34.45 -13.74
CA THR A 437 -10.59 34.05 -13.67
C THR A 437 -9.77 35.17 -13.01
N GLY A 438 -9.67 35.12 -11.68
CA GLY A 438 -8.78 35.98 -10.90
C GLY A 438 -7.31 35.57 -11.06
N ASP A 439 -6.50 36.54 -11.46
CA ASP A 439 -5.07 36.46 -11.79
C ASP A 439 -4.19 35.72 -10.77
N VAL A 440 -3.61 34.58 -11.18
CA VAL A 440 -2.38 34.02 -10.60
C VAL A 440 -1.27 34.21 -11.62
N LYS A 441 -0.85 35.47 -11.82
CA LYS A 441 0.20 35.81 -12.80
C LYS A 441 1.21 36.82 -12.26
N THR A 442 1.70 36.62 -11.04
CA THR A 442 2.86 37.41 -10.56
C THR A 442 3.72 36.72 -9.51
N ILE A 443 4.39 35.60 -9.85
CA ILE A 443 5.64 35.18 -9.17
C ILE A 443 6.56 34.52 -10.22
N ILE A 444 7.26 35.33 -11.02
CA ILE A 444 8.41 34.85 -11.81
C ILE A 444 9.61 35.65 -11.34
N GLY A 445 10.35 35.05 -10.41
CA GLY A 445 11.54 35.62 -9.79
C GLY A 445 12.22 34.73 -8.74
N SER A 446 11.73 33.51 -8.48
CA SER A 446 12.35 32.59 -7.51
C SER A 446 13.21 31.54 -8.21
N LYS A 447 14.42 31.31 -7.69
CA LYS A 447 15.22 30.10 -7.98
C LYS A 447 14.28 28.88 -7.95
N HIS A 448 14.29 28.08 -9.01
CA HIS A 448 13.53 26.83 -9.03
C HIS A 448 13.93 25.97 -7.83
N GLU A 449 12.95 25.56 -7.04
CA GLU A 449 13.20 24.76 -5.85
C GLU A 449 13.63 23.35 -6.30
N GLU A 450 14.75 22.86 -5.76
CA GLU A 450 15.21 21.50 -6.04
C GLU A 450 14.59 20.50 -5.07
N LEU A 451 14.23 19.32 -5.57
CA LEU A 451 13.68 18.24 -4.75
C LEU A 451 14.75 17.70 -3.79
N LYS A 452 14.46 17.67 -2.49
CA LYS A 452 15.40 17.29 -1.40
C LYS A 452 15.64 15.77 -1.27
N VAL A 453 15.75 15.07 -2.40
CA VAL A 453 15.84 13.61 -2.48
C VAL A 453 17.07 13.04 -1.75
N TYR A 454 18.25 13.64 -1.91
CA TYR A 454 19.48 13.10 -1.33
C TYR A 454 19.53 13.26 0.19
N ALA A 455 19.04 14.39 0.71
CA ALA A 455 18.90 14.60 2.15
C ALA A 455 17.96 13.57 2.77
N LEU A 456 16.84 13.27 2.09
CA LEU A 456 15.90 12.24 2.52
C LEU A 456 16.54 10.86 2.56
N PHE A 457 17.23 10.44 1.49
CA PHE A 457 17.92 9.15 1.45
C PHE A 457 18.96 9.02 2.58
N ARG A 458 19.76 10.06 2.83
CA ARG A 458 20.72 10.08 3.94
C ARG A 458 20.02 9.90 5.29
N LYS A 459 18.91 10.62 5.52
CA LYS A 459 18.13 10.52 6.77
C LYS A 459 17.55 9.12 6.99
N LEU A 460 17.06 8.47 5.93
CA LEU A 460 16.34 7.20 6.04
C LEU A 460 17.25 5.96 5.94
N SER A 461 18.49 6.08 5.45
CA SER A 461 19.36 4.92 5.22
C SER A 461 19.64 4.10 6.49
N ASN A 462 20.04 4.76 7.57
CA ASN A 462 20.33 4.12 8.85
C ASN A 462 19.08 3.44 9.47
N PRO A 463 17.91 4.11 9.57
CA PRO A 463 16.66 3.46 10.00
C PRO A 463 16.26 2.24 9.16
N ILE A 464 16.32 2.34 7.82
CA ILE A 464 16.00 1.21 6.93
C ILE A 464 16.95 0.05 7.17
N THR A 465 18.26 0.33 7.29
CA THR A 465 19.26 -0.69 7.57
C THR A 465 18.91 -1.46 8.84
N LYS A 466 18.41 -0.81 9.91
CA LYS A 466 18.03 -1.51 11.14
C LYS A 466 16.86 -2.50 10.98
N ILE A 467 15.92 -2.22 10.09
CA ILE A 467 14.70 -3.02 9.91
C ILE A 467 14.70 -3.87 8.63
N VAL A 468 15.77 -3.84 7.83
CA VAL A 468 15.84 -4.52 6.52
C VAL A 468 15.52 -6.01 6.61
N ASP A 469 15.75 -6.62 7.78
CA ASP A 469 15.44 -8.03 7.99
C ASP A 469 13.95 -8.34 8.09
N ASP A 470 13.14 -7.36 8.51
CA ASP A 470 11.68 -7.44 8.70
C ASP A 470 10.90 -6.94 7.48
N LEU A 471 11.58 -6.42 6.47
CA LEU A 471 10.94 -5.94 5.24
C LEU A 471 10.34 -7.12 4.46
N ASN A 472 9.15 -6.90 3.91
CA ASN A 472 8.58 -7.85 2.96
C ASN A 472 9.26 -7.72 1.58
N HIS A 473 9.06 -8.73 0.74
CA HIS A 473 9.61 -8.79 -0.62
C HIS A 473 9.36 -7.54 -1.48
N LEU A 474 8.14 -6.97 -1.45
CA LEU A 474 7.82 -5.76 -2.24
C LEU A 474 8.52 -4.52 -1.68
N ASP A 475 8.59 -4.37 -0.36
CA ASP A 475 9.28 -3.24 0.28
C ASP A 475 10.77 -3.22 -0.09
N VAL A 476 11.44 -4.38 -0.05
CA VAL A 476 12.85 -4.53 -0.44
C VAL A 476 13.07 -4.10 -1.88
N LEU A 477 12.24 -4.61 -2.81
CA LEU A 477 12.35 -4.26 -4.23
C LEU A 477 12.08 -2.78 -4.49
N LEU A 478 11.07 -2.18 -3.85
CA LEU A 478 10.76 -0.76 -4.00
C LEU A 478 11.89 0.14 -3.49
N ILE A 479 12.52 -0.20 -2.36
CA ILE A 479 13.65 0.57 -1.82
C ILE A 479 14.86 0.46 -2.75
N ALA A 480 15.24 -0.75 -3.18
CA ALA A 480 16.37 -0.95 -4.09
C ALA A 480 16.17 -0.23 -5.43
N ASN A 481 14.95 -0.29 -5.98
CA ASN A 481 14.58 0.42 -7.22
C ASN A 481 14.60 1.95 -7.03
N SER A 482 14.26 2.44 -5.84
CA SER A 482 14.35 3.87 -5.54
C SER A 482 15.81 4.34 -5.50
N MET A 483 16.71 3.53 -4.92
CA MET A 483 18.15 3.80 -4.92
C MET A 483 18.71 3.83 -6.35
N SER A 484 18.32 2.88 -7.20
CA SER A 484 18.77 2.82 -8.60
C SER A 484 18.30 4.03 -9.41
N ARG A 485 17.02 4.42 -9.30
CA ARG A 485 16.43 5.59 -9.98
C ARG A 485 17.12 6.89 -9.60
N CYS A 486 17.41 7.09 -8.32
CA CYS A 486 18.05 8.31 -7.84
C CYS A 486 19.58 8.25 -7.91
N ARG A 487 20.15 7.13 -8.37
CA ARG A 487 21.60 6.87 -8.40
C ARG A 487 22.25 7.10 -7.03
N VAL A 488 21.62 6.62 -5.98
CA VAL A 488 22.11 6.76 -4.60
C VAL A 488 22.77 5.47 -4.15
N LEU A 489 23.94 5.58 -3.54
CA LEU A 489 24.68 4.45 -2.98
C LEU A 489 24.90 4.60 -1.47
N ASP A 490 24.34 3.66 -0.72
CA ASP A 490 24.80 3.26 0.60
C ASP A 490 25.19 1.79 0.50
N GLU A 491 26.49 1.50 0.56
CA GLU A 491 26.98 0.13 0.38
C GLU A 491 26.46 -0.83 1.46
N SER A 492 26.32 -0.36 2.71
CA SER A 492 25.90 -1.22 3.82
C SER A 492 24.45 -1.63 3.66
N LEU A 493 23.59 -0.64 3.38
CA LEU A 493 22.18 -0.90 3.10
C LEU A 493 22.01 -1.77 1.85
N LEU A 494 22.71 -1.44 0.75
CA LEU A 494 22.58 -2.16 -0.51
C LEU A 494 22.97 -3.63 -0.37
N ARG A 495 24.06 -3.96 0.33
CA ARG A 495 24.47 -5.35 0.58
C ARG A 495 23.38 -6.15 1.29
N ARG A 496 22.71 -5.57 2.28
CA ARG A 496 21.62 -6.24 3.00
C ARG A 496 20.37 -6.38 2.12
N LEU A 497 20.05 -5.37 1.30
CA LEU A 497 18.97 -5.44 0.32
C LEU A 497 19.24 -6.54 -0.73
N LEU A 498 20.47 -6.68 -1.25
CA LEU A 498 20.82 -7.73 -2.21
C LEU A 498 20.57 -9.14 -1.65
N VAL A 499 21.00 -9.38 -0.40
CA VAL A 499 20.75 -10.66 0.29
C VAL A 499 19.24 -10.92 0.40
N LYS A 500 18.45 -9.91 0.78
CA LYS A 500 16.98 -10.04 0.92
C LYS A 500 16.27 -10.20 -0.42
N LEU A 501 16.70 -9.50 -1.47
CA LEU A 501 16.19 -9.67 -2.83
C LEU A 501 16.28 -11.15 -3.22
N LYS A 502 17.47 -11.76 -3.11
CA LYS A 502 17.66 -13.18 -3.41
C LYS A 502 16.84 -14.11 -2.52
N ALA A 503 16.81 -13.86 -1.21
CA ALA A 503 16.00 -14.66 -0.28
C ALA A 503 14.50 -14.64 -0.62
N HIS A 504 14.02 -13.55 -1.22
CA HIS A 504 12.65 -13.38 -1.67
C HIS A 504 12.41 -13.74 -3.14
N GLY A 505 13.43 -14.14 -3.89
CA GLY A 505 13.34 -14.37 -5.34
C GLY A 505 12.19 -15.29 -5.77
N LYS A 506 11.92 -16.34 -4.98
CA LYS A 506 10.80 -17.29 -5.21
C LYS A 506 9.40 -16.71 -4.98
N LYS A 507 9.29 -15.59 -4.26
CA LYS A 507 8.01 -14.90 -4.03
C LYS A 507 7.67 -13.93 -5.15
N TYR A 508 8.64 -13.58 -6.01
CA TYR A 508 8.45 -12.59 -7.04
C TYR A 508 7.69 -13.15 -8.24
N LYS A 509 6.63 -12.44 -8.62
CA LYS A 509 5.94 -12.63 -9.90
C LYS A 509 6.82 -12.18 -11.05
N THR A 510 6.48 -12.59 -12.28
CA THR A 510 7.25 -12.25 -13.49
C THR A 510 7.59 -10.76 -13.62
N PRO A 511 6.67 -9.79 -13.43
CA PRO A 511 7.01 -8.37 -13.52
C PRO A 511 7.99 -7.90 -12.43
N GLU A 512 7.93 -8.52 -11.25
CA GLU A 512 8.75 -8.19 -10.09
C GLU A 512 10.19 -8.73 -10.27
N LYS A 513 10.33 -9.92 -10.87
CA LYS A 513 11.62 -10.45 -11.30
C LYS A 513 12.27 -9.55 -12.37
N VAL A 514 11.52 -9.15 -13.39
CA VAL A 514 12.00 -8.23 -14.44
C VAL A 514 12.41 -6.88 -13.84
N ASN A 515 11.63 -6.34 -12.91
CA ASN A 515 11.97 -5.09 -12.23
C ASN A 515 13.22 -5.24 -11.34
N THR A 516 13.43 -6.41 -10.72
CA THR A 516 14.65 -6.72 -9.97
C THR A 516 15.86 -6.74 -10.89
N ILE A 517 15.77 -7.45 -12.02
CA ILE A 517 16.83 -7.53 -13.05
C ILE A 517 17.19 -6.12 -13.55
N ASN A 518 16.19 -5.33 -13.95
CA ASN A 518 16.41 -3.96 -14.41
C ASN A 518 17.03 -3.07 -13.31
N THR A 519 16.55 -3.17 -12.07
CA THR A 519 17.10 -2.44 -10.91
C THR A 519 18.58 -2.75 -10.72
N LEU A 520 18.96 -4.03 -10.75
CA LEU A 520 20.35 -4.47 -10.60
C LEU A 520 21.22 -4.01 -11.76
N SER A 521 20.70 -4.01 -13.00
CA SER A 521 21.44 -3.50 -14.17
C SER A 521 21.76 -2.01 -14.07
N ILE A 522 20.81 -1.21 -13.56
CA ILE A 522 21.01 0.23 -13.36
C ILE A 522 22.01 0.47 -12.24
N LEU A 523 21.91 -0.25 -11.11
CA LEU A 523 22.88 -0.14 -10.02
C LEU A 523 24.28 -0.53 -10.47
N TYR A 524 24.40 -1.62 -11.23
CA TYR A 524 25.65 -2.06 -11.83
C TYR A 524 26.24 -0.97 -12.71
N GLU A 525 25.49 -0.45 -13.68
CA GLU A 525 25.92 0.64 -14.55
C GLU A 525 26.37 1.87 -13.75
N CYS A 526 25.60 2.26 -12.72
CA CYS A 526 25.92 3.41 -11.88
C CYS A 526 27.25 3.21 -11.14
N VAL A 527 27.48 2.03 -10.55
CA VAL A 527 28.70 1.73 -9.81
C VAL A 527 29.90 1.62 -10.75
N SER A 528 29.79 0.85 -11.85
CA SER A 528 30.87 0.67 -12.83
C SER A 528 31.33 1.99 -13.45
N ARG A 529 30.38 2.92 -13.69
CA ARG A 529 30.67 4.24 -14.26
C ARG A 529 30.97 5.32 -13.21
N GLN A 530 30.99 4.97 -11.92
CA GLN A 530 31.12 5.92 -10.79
C GLN A 530 30.10 7.07 -10.86
N ASN A 531 28.92 6.82 -11.41
CA ASN A 531 27.86 7.79 -11.63
C ASN A 531 26.77 7.62 -10.56
N TYR A 532 27.14 7.89 -9.31
CA TYR A 532 26.24 7.79 -8.16
C TYR A 532 26.59 8.82 -7.08
N ILE A 533 25.63 9.09 -6.20
CA ILE A 533 25.80 9.92 -5.01
C ILE A 533 25.93 9.00 -3.80
N SER A 534 27.13 8.98 -3.21
CA SER A 534 27.38 8.29 -1.93
C SER A 534 26.70 9.05 -0.79
N ILE A 535 25.94 8.35 0.04
CA ILE A 535 25.24 8.93 1.20
C ILE A 535 25.75 8.42 2.55
N SER A 536 26.85 7.66 2.55
CA SER A 536 27.48 7.17 3.78
C SER A 536 27.95 8.33 4.67
N ASP A 537 27.90 8.12 5.99
CA ASP A 537 28.21 9.11 7.05
C ASP A 537 29.71 9.50 7.13
N ARG A 538 30.40 9.68 6.00
CA ARG A 538 31.61 10.49 5.99
C ARG A 538 31.19 11.95 5.88
N GLU A 539 31.38 12.69 6.96
CA GLU A 539 31.44 14.15 6.96
C GLU A 539 32.50 14.61 5.94
N LEU A 540 32.13 14.69 4.67
CA LEU A 540 32.86 15.48 3.69
C LEU A 540 32.30 16.89 3.79
N THR A 541 32.99 17.67 4.62
CA THR A 541 33.03 19.13 4.55
C THR A 541 33.03 19.57 3.09
N MET A 542 31.89 20.08 2.62
CA MET A 542 31.82 20.80 1.36
C MET A 542 32.58 22.12 1.51
N SER A 543 33.89 22.09 1.26
CA SER A 543 34.59 23.29 0.82
C SER A 543 34.31 23.47 -0.67
N ASN A 544 33.64 24.56 -1.00
CA ASN A 544 33.47 25.03 -2.36
C ASN A 544 34.82 25.09 -3.06
N ASN A 545 34.98 24.38 -4.18
CA ASN A 545 35.69 24.86 -5.36
C ASN A 545 35.38 23.94 -6.54
N THR A 546 34.53 24.43 -7.42
CA THR A 546 34.44 24.02 -8.82
C THR A 546 35.79 24.21 -9.50
N THR A 547 36.49 23.12 -9.79
CA THR A 547 37.48 23.11 -10.88
C THR A 547 37.60 21.70 -11.43
N ASP A 548 37.49 21.61 -12.75
CA ASP A 548 37.71 20.44 -13.59
C ASP A 548 38.84 19.52 -13.09
N MET A 549 38.49 18.26 -12.85
CA MET A 549 39.45 17.16 -12.93
C MET A 549 38.83 16.04 -13.76
N ARG A 550 39.19 16.03 -15.05
CA ARG A 550 39.17 14.81 -15.87
C ARG A 550 40.20 13.85 -15.29
N VAL A 551 39.74 12.85 -14.55
CA VAL A 551 40.55 11.72 -14.12
C VAL A 551 40.65 10.75 -15.29
N THR A 552 41.87 10.41 -15.68
CA THR A 552 42.19 9.39 -16.70
C THR A 552 41.81 7.99 -16.20
N PRO A 553 41.20 7.14 -17.03
CA PRO A 553 40.73 5.82 -16.63
C PRO A 553 41.86 4.80 -16.68
N GLU A 554 42.72 4.76 -15.65
CA GLU A 554 43.69 3.69 -15.47
C GLU A 554 43.55 3.06 -14.07
N GLN A 555 42.97 1.86 -14.07
CA GLN A 555 43.06 0.81 -13.05
C GLN A 555 42.71 1.20 -11.61
N ILE A 556 41.42 1.49 -11.40
CA ILE A 556 40.80 1.36 -10.08
C ILE A 556 40.33 -0.11 -9.97
N PRO A 557 40.76 -0.88 -8.96
CA PRO A 557 40.29 -2.25 -8.80
C PRO A 557 38.77 -2.24 -8.67
N GLU A 558 38.07 -3.03 -9.50
CA GLU A 558 36.61 -3.19 -9.47
C GLU A 558 36.15 -3.26 -8.00
N THR A 559 35.31 -2.31 -7.60
CA THR A 559 34.89 -2.20 -6.21
C THR A 559 34.15 -3.48 -5.81
N LYS A 560 34.44 -4.05 -4.63
CA LYS A 560 33.82 -5.31 -4.13
C LYS A 560 32.28 -5.33 -4.24
N ILE A 561 31.63 -4.17 -4.21
CA ILE A 561 30.17 -4.07 -4.35
C ILE A 561 29.69 -4.25 -5.80
N GLU A 562 30.46 -3.80 -6.79
CA GLU A 562 30.14 -3.98 -8.22
C GLU A 562 30.04 -5.45 -8.59
N GLU A 563 31.05 -6.25 -8.21
CA GLU A 563 31.07 -7.69 -8.43
C GLU A 563 29.90 -8.40 -7.75
N GLU A 564 29.50 -7.93 -6.55
CA GLU A 564 28.34 -8.45 -5.85
C GLU A 564 27.05 -8.14 -6.61
N ILE A 565 26.82 -6.89 -7.03
CA ILE A 565 25.66 -6.54 -7.85
C ILE A 565 25.63 -7.39 -9.13
N ARG A 566 26.77 -7.54 -9.82
CA ARG A 566 26.92 -8.37 -11.03
C ARG A 566 26.54 -9.83 -10.74
N ARG A 567 26.97 -10.40 -9.61
CA ARG A 567 26.62 -11.77 -9.20
C ARG A 567 25.12 -11.95 -8.93
N TYR A 568 24.48 -11.00 -8.23
CA TYR A 568 23.03 -11.05 -7.99
C TYR A 568 22.24 -10.84 -9.27
N TYR A 569 22.70 -9.96 -10.16
CA TYR A 569 22.12 -9.75 -11.49
C TYR A 569 22.05 -11.07 -12.27
N TRP A 570 23.19 -11.76 -12.39
CA TRP A 570 23.26 -13.08 -13.04
C TRP A 570 22.35 -14.10 -12.39
N TYR A 571 22.32 -14.17 -11.05
CA TYR A 571 21.43 -15.08 -10.34
C TYR A 571 19.95 -14.90 -10.74
N PHE A 572 19.48 -13.65 -10.86
CA PHE A 572 18.09 -13.38 -11.23
C PHE A 572 17.80 -13.63 -12.71
N ILE A 573 18.78 -13.42 -13.60
CA ILE A 573 18.65 -13.79 -15.01
C ILE A 573 18.47 -15.31 -15.14
N GLU A 574 19.37 -16.08 -14.55
CA GLU A 574 19.32 -17.55 -14.58
C GLU A 574 18.02 -18.07 -13.97
N ASP A 575 17.61 -17.54 -12.80
CA ASP A 575 16.34 -17.91 -12.16
C ASP A 575 15.12 -17.56 -13.03
N PHE A 576 15.17 -16.42 -13.75
CA PHE A 576 14.07 -16.01 -14.63
C PHE A 576 13.90 -17.00 -15.79
N PHE A 577 14.97 -17.30 -16.52
CA PHE A 577 14.94 -18.16 -17.70
C PHE A 577 14.85 -19.66 -17.37
N ALA A 578 15.21 -20.08 -16.14
CA ALA A 578 15.03 -21.47 -15.70
C ALA A 578 13.55 -21.87 -15.52
N HIS A 579 12.61 -20.91 -15.45
CA HIS A 579 11.18 -21.19 -15.27
C HIS A 579 10.39 -20.69 -16.48
N GLN A 580 9.92 -21.62 -17.31
CA GLN A 580 9.18 -21.34 -18.55
C GLN A 580 7.95 -20.45 -18.33
N GLU A 581 7.27 -20.57 -17.19
CA GLU A 581 6.13 -19.73 -16.81
C GLU A 581 6.45 -18.23 -16.87
N ASN A 582 7.71 -17.82 -16.63
CA ASN A 582 8.09 -16.42 -16.70
C ASN A 582 8.03 -15.88 -18.14
N ILE A 583 8.47 -16.67 -19.12
CA ILE A 583 8.39 -16.31 -20.54
C ILE A 583 6.93 -16.36 -21.01
N GLU A 584 6.11 -17.26 -20.47
CA GLU A 584 4.70 -17.34 -20.83
C GLU A 584 3.90 -16.10 -20.39
N HIS A 585 4.16 -15.60 -19.18
CA HIS A 585 3.43 -14.48 -18.57
C HIS A 585 4.08 -13.10 -18.77
N ILE A 586 5.25 -13.00 -19.42
CA ILE A 586 5.92 -11.72 -19.67
C ILE A 586 5.11 -10.86 -20.65
N ARG A 587 5.08 -9.54 -20.42
CA ARG A 587 4.42 -8.56 -21.30
C ARG A 587 5.44 -7.87 -22.21
N GLY A 588 4.98 -7.23 -23.29
CA GLY A 588 5.85 -6.51 -24.22
C GLY A 588 6.75 -5.46 -23.56
N LEU A 589 6.22 -4.71 -22.59
CA LEU A 589 6.99 -3.74 -21.81
C LEU A 589 8.09 -4.41 -20.97
N ASP A 590 7.82 -5.58 -20.40
CA ASP A 590 8.78 -6.30 -19.57
C ASP A 590 9.95 -6.83 -20.44
N ILE A 591 9.68 -7.28 -21.67
CA ILE A 591 10.70 -7.68 -22.66
C ILE A 591 11.64 -6.50 -22.96
N LYS A 592 11.07 -5.32 -23.20
CA LYS A 592 11.85 -4.10 -23.42
C LYS A 592 12.78 -3.79 -22.24
N LEU A 593 12.30 -3.96 -21.00
CA LEU A 593 13.12 -3.74 -19.81
C LEU A 593 14.29 -4.73 -19.73
N LEU A 594 14.08 -6.00 -20.11
CA LEU A 594 15.13 -7.00 -20.16
C LEU A 594 16.19 -6.67 -21.22
N PHE A 595 15.81 -6.29 -22.45
CA PHE A 595 16.80 -5.88 -23.47
C PHE A 595 17.61 -4.65 -23.06
N ASN A 596 16.98 -3.66 -22.43
CA ASN A 596 17.69 -2.51 -21.87
C ASN A 596 18.68 -2.95 -20.79
N SER A 597 18.26 -3.88 -19.93
CA SER A 597 19.12 -4.47 -18.90
C SER A 597 20.31 -5.23 -19.49
N PHE A 598 20.09 -6.05 -20.52
CA PHE A 598 21.14 -6.84 -21.17
C PHE A 598 22.17 -5.93 -21.83
N SER A 599 21.70 -4.84 -22.46
CA SER A 599 22.58 -3.83 -23.06
C SER A 599 23.46 -3.13 -22.03
N ARG A 600 22.93 -2.77 -20.85
CA ARG A 600 23.72 -2.14 -19.77
C ARG A 600 24.80 -3.05 -19.21
N CYS A 601 24.49 -4.35 -19.10
CA CYS A 601 25.39 -5.34 -18.52
C CYS A 601 26.25 -6.07 -19.57
N ASN A 602 26.20 -5.66 -20.85
CA ASN A 602 26.91 -6.31 -21.96
C ASN A 602 26.67 -7.83 -22.02
N MET A 603 25.42 -8.26 -21.84
CA MET A 603 25.07 -9.67 -21.72
C MET A 603 24.87 -10.30 -23.10
N ASN A 604 25.73 -11.27 -23.47
CA ASN A 604 25.69 -11.98 -24.75
C ASN A 604 25.21 -13.43 -24.56
N MET A 605 23.91 -13.62 -24.33
CA MET A 605 23.29 -14.94 -24.20
C MET A 605 22.22 -15.11 -25.27
N ARG A 606 22.60 -15.67 -26.42
CA ARG A 606 21.72 -15.84 -27.59
C ARG A 606 20.43 -16.57 -27.24
N GLU A 607 20.51 -17.65 -26.46
CA GLU A 607 19.35 -18.44 -26.05
C GLU A 607 18.27 -17.60 -25.34
N TYR A 608 18.68 -16.66 -24.49
CA TYR A 608 17.77 -15.79 -23.76
C TYR A 608 17.17 -14.70 -24.65
N CYS A 609 18.00 -14.08 -25.49
CA CYS A 609 17.55 -13.05 -26.43
C CYS A 609 16.54 -13.61 -27.42
N ASP A 610 16.82 -14.78 -28.00
CA ASP A 610 15.96 -15.42 -28.99
C ASP A 610 14.61 -15.83 -28.37
N ALA A 611 14.60 -16.39 -27.15
CA ALA A 611 13.37 -16.70 -26.44
C ALA A 611 12.49 -15.46 -26.17
N LEU A 612 13.10 -14.31 -25.85
CA LEU A 612 12.37 -13.05 -25.67
C LEU A 612 11.85 -12.49 -27.00
N VAL A 613 12.62 -12.62 -28.09
CA VAL A 613 12.22 -12.22 -29.44
C VAL A 613 11.02 -13.03 -29.91
N ASP A 614 11.06 -14.35 -29.76
CA ASP A 614 9.95 -15.24 -30.11
C ASP A 614 8.68 -14.84 -29.36
N LYS A 615 8.81 -14.57 -28.06
CA LYS A 615 7.70 -14.09 -27.23
C LYS A 615 7.20 -12.71 -27.66
N TYR A 616 8.09 -11.78 -28.01
CA TYR A 616 7.73 -10.44 -28.49
C TYR A 616 6.92 -10.52 -29.78
N ILE A 617 7.34 -11.37 -30.72
CA ILE A 617 6.65 -11.65 -31.98
C ILE A 617 5.29 -12.31 -31.70
N GLN A 618 5.22 -13.30 -30.81
CA GLN A 618 3.98 -13.98 -30.41
C GLN A 618 2.96 -12.98 -29.83
N LEU A 619 3.41 -12.02 -29.03
CA LEU A 619 2.57 -10.96 -28.46
C LEU A 619 2.11 -9.91 -29.49
N GLY A 620 2.53 -10.00 -30.75
CA GLY A 620 2.13 -9.09 -31.82
C GLY A 620 2.53 -7.63 -31.57
N GLN A 621 3.61 -7.39 -30.84
CA GLN A 621 4.04 -6.04 -30.48
C GLN A 621 4.64 -5.32 -31.70
N THR A 622 4.12 -4.14 -32.04
CA THR A 622 4.49 -3.40 -33.26
C THR A 622 5.16 -2.05 -33.00
N SER A 623 5.56 -1.82 -31.74
CA SER A 623 6.25 -0.60 -31.35
C SER A 623 7.60 -0.49 -32.07
N THR A 624 7.70 0.43 -33.03
CA THR A 624 8.94 0.69 -33.79
C THR A 624 10.11 1.03 -32.88
N ARG A 625 9.83 1.74 -31.78
CA ARG A 625 10.83 2.09 -30.77
C ARG A 625 11.39 0.85 -30.07
N ASP A 626 10.52 -0.05 -29.64
CA ASP A 626 10.94 -1.23 -28.89
C ASP A 626 11.68 -2.20 -29.82
N LEU A 627 11.21 -2.35 -31.08
CA LEU A 627 11.93 -3.08 -32.12
C LEU A 627 13.32 -2.50 -32.40
N THR A 628 13.44 -1.18 -32.51
CA THR A 628 14.74 -0.51 -32.70
C THR A 628 15.69 -0.80 -31.55
N GLN A 629 15.20 -0.82 -30.30
CA GLN A 629 16.02 -1.19 -29.14
C GLN A 629 16.49 -2.65 -29.20
N ILE A 630 15.62 -3.58 -29.59
CA ILE A 630 15.98 -4.99 -29.76
C ILE A 630 17.04 -5.13 -30.87
N VAL A 631 16.83 -4.53 -32.03
CA VAL A 631 17.78 -4.56 -33.16
C VAL A 631 19.13 -3.96 -32.76
N ASN A 632 19.13 -2.81 -32.09
CA ASN A 632 20.35 -2.17 -31.61
C ASN A 632 21.10 -3.05 -30.61
N HIS A 633 20.40 -3.84 -29.79
CA HIS A 633 21.05 -4.79 -28.88
C HIS A 633 21.84 -5.85 -29.66
N TYR A 634 21.23 -6.49 -30.67
CA TYR A 634 21.92 -7.46 -31.53
C TYR A 634 23.11 -6.82 -32.26
N GLY A 635 22.93 -5.62 -32.83
CA GLY A 635 24.01 -4.89 -33.51
C GLY A 635 25.17 -4.53 -32.59
N ASN A 636 24.89 -3.99 -31.39
CA ASN A 636 25.93 -3.60 -30.44
C ASN A 636 26.76 -4.78 -29.93
N LEU A 637 26.16 -5.96 -29.83
CA LEU A 637 26.83 -7.19 -29.41
C LEU A 637 27.41 -8.00 -30.58
N GLN A 638 27.31 -7.50 -31.81
CA GLN A 638 27.72 -8.21 -33.04
C GLN A 638 27.07 -9.60 -33.13
N MET A 639 25.82 -9.71 -32.67
CA MET A 639 25.03 -10.93 -32.76
C MET A 639 24.23 -10.94 -34.06
N GLU A 640 24.21 -12.07 -34.74
CA GLU A 640 23.33 -12.28 -35.89
C GLU A 640 21.86 -12.25 -35.46
N MET A 641 21.06 -11.45 -36.14
CA MET A 641 19.65 -11.26 -35.85
C MET A 641 18.84 -12.50 -36.28
N PRO A 642 17.93 -13.05 -35.45
CA PRO A 642 17.11 -14.19 -35.82
C PRO A 642 16.27 -13.92 -37.08
N THR A 643 16.22 -14.88 -38.01
CA THR A 643 15.46 -14.75 -39.28
C THR A 643 14.00 -14.37 -39.05
N GLN A 644 13.37 -14.92 -38.00
CA GLN A 644 11.99 -14.61 -37.66
C GLN A 644 11.79 -13.13 -37.28
N LEU A 645 12.76 -12.51 -36.58
CA LEU A 645 12.72 -11.09 -36.26
C LEU A 645 12.90 -10.23 -37.51
N GLN A 646 13.81 -10.62 -38.41
CA GLN A 646 14.00 -9.94 -39.69
C GLN A 646 12.70 -9.97 -40.53
N GLU A 647 12.09 -11.15 -40.66
CA GLU A 647 10.80 -11.33 -41.36
C GLU A 647 9.67 -10.54 -40.71
N TYR A 648 9.61 -10.53 -39.37
CA TYR A 648 8.61 -9.77 -38.62
C TYR A 648 8.73 -8.26 -38.88
N ILE A 649 9.96 -7.73 -38.85
CA ILE A 649 10.24 -6.34 -39.17
C ILE A 649 9.85 -6.01 -40.60
N VAL A 650 10.22 -6.85 -41.58
CA VAL A 650 9.84 -6.64 -43.00
C VAL A 650 8.32 -6.66 -43.17
N ARG A 651 7.62 -7.59 -42.52
CA ARG A 651 6.16 -7.71 -42.60
C ARG A 651 5.44 -6.47 -42.05
N HIS A 652 5.91 -5.92 -40.94
CA HIS A 652 5.25 -4.81 -40.25
C HIS A 652 5.75 -3.41 -40.65
N HIS A 653 6.98 -3.29 -41.18
CA HIS A 653 7.62 -2.01 -41.50
C HIS A 653 8.27 -1.94 -42.90
N GLY A 654 8.26 -3.04 -43.66
CA GLY A 654 8.80 -3.11 -45.03
C GLY A 654 7.85 -2.61 -46.13
N GLY A 655 6.57 -2.39 -45.83
CA GLY A 655 5.55 -2.02 -46.82
C GLY A 655 5.10 -0.55 -46.79
N LYS A 656 5.22 0.12 -47.95
CA LYS A 656 4.66 1.44 -48.37
C LYS A 656 5.53 2.69 -48.16
N SER A 657 6.24 3.05 -49.22
CA SER A 657 6.85 4.36 -49.50
C SER A 657 5.88 5.37 -50.12
N GLU A 658 4.57 5.27 -49.90
CA GLU A 658 3.63 6.25 -50.46
C GLU A 658 2.68 6.78 -49.38
N ARG A 659 2.94 8.05 -49.03
CA ARG A 659 2.11 8.99 -48.25
C ARG A 659 1.91 8.66 -46.77
N THR A 660 2.79 9.18 -45.91
CA THR A 660 2.42 10.06 -44.77
C THR A 660 3.66 10.63 -44.05
N GLN A 661 3.55 11.85 -43.53
CA GLN A 661 4.58 12.67 -42.87
C GLN A 661 5.06 12.12 -41.50
N ARG A 662 5.63 10.91 -41.46
CA ARG A 662 6.40 10.38 -40.31
C ARG A 662 7.73 9.79 -40.81
N GLY A 663 8.59 10.65 -41.35
CA GLY A 663 9.81 10.24 -42.07
C GLY A 663 10.97 9.79 -41.19
N GLU A 664 11.17 10.35 -39.99
CA GLU A 664 12.47 10.18 -39.32
C GLU A 664 12.65 8.85 -38.57
N SER A 665 11.60 8.28 -37.97
CA SER A 665 11.76 7.07 -37.12
C SER A 665 11.79 5.76 -37.90
N GLN A 666 11.15 5.71 -39.09
CA GLN A 666 11.16 4.52 -39.95
C GLN A 666 12.48 4.39 -40.70
N GLU A 667 13.12 5.52 -41.00
CA GLU A 667 14.42 5.60 -41.66
C GLU A 667 15.54 5.17 -40.70
N THR A 668 15.51 5.60 -39.43
CA THR A 668 16.49 5.14 -38.41
C THR A 668 16.42 3.63 -38.18
N THR A 669 15.23 3.03 -38.12
CA THR A 669 15.11 1.57 -37.96
C THR A 669 15.64 0.84 -39.21
N ARG A 670 15.40 1.35 -40.43
CA ARG A 670 15.95 0.78 -41.67
C ARG A 670 17.47 0.92 -41.76
N GLU A 671 18.03 2.04 -41.33
CA GLU A 671 19.49 2.24 -41.25
C GLU A 671 20.12 1.25 -40.26
N SER A 672 19.54 1.09 -39.06
CA SER A 672 19.99 0.08 -38.08
C SER A 672 19.91 -1.35 -38.64
N ILE A 673 18.85 -1.70 -39.39
CA ILE A 673 18.74 -3.01 -40.05
C ILE A 673 19.80 -3.20 -41.13
N SER A 674 20.08 -2.17 -41.92
CA SER A 674 21.11 -2.23 -42.98
C SER A 674 22.53 -2.39 -42.41
N GLN A 675 22.81 -1.77 -41.25
CA GLN A 675 24.09 -1.89 -40.55
C GLN A 675 24.30 -3.26 -39.90
N VAL A 676 23.23 -3.93 -39.46
CA VAL A 676 23.32 -5.28 -38.85
C VAL A 676 23.48 -6.38 -39.92
N ASN A 677 23.02 -6.14 -41.14
CA ASN A 677 23.03 -7.14 -42.22
C ASN A 677 24.21 -6.99 -43.21
N GLU A 678 25.18 -6.10 -42.96
CA GLU A 678 26.42 -6.11 -43.76
C GLU A 678 27.22 -7.39 -43.46
N PRO A 679 27.54 -8.22 -44.47
CA PRO A 679 28.35 -9.41 -44.25
C PRO A 679 29.72 -9.00 -43.73
N ILE A 680 30.13 -9.62 -42.62
CA ILE A 680 31.48 -9.51 -42.06
C ILE A 680 32.47 -9.78 -43.20
N ARG A 681 33.15 -8.73 -43.67
CA ARG A 681 34.33 -8.91 -44.53
C ARG A 681 35.40 -9.52 -43.65
N VAL A 682 35.61 -10.83 -43.83
CA VAL A 682 36.67 -11.65 -43.22
C VAL A 682 38.03 -11.00 -43.39
#